data_AF-A0A1R3UNA4-F1
#
_entry.id   AF-A0A1R3UNA4-F1
#
_cell.length_a   1.000
_cell.length_b   1.000
_cell.length_c   1.000
_cell.angle_alpha   90.00
_cell.angle_beta   90.00
_cell.angle_gamma   90.00
#
_symmetry.space_group_name_H-M   'P 1'
#
loop_
_entity.id
_entity.type
_entity.pdbx_description
1 polymer ?
#
loop_
_entity_poly.entity_id
_entity_poly.type
_entity_poly.pdbx_seq_one_letter_code
_entity_poly.pdbx_strand_id
1 'polypeptide(L)'
;MSGTYNTSHGHNQGVHIQAGVVHASMDLHQRAAKAIRIVPQRETTLFQNRTDELAGLDAHLDHALESEQSLLLNLVGPPGIGKTTTALTWILRNRRRFGHAQLAVACGGDPGEGQGRGIEELCDQYLHAVGVDTDAPGLGTLQGKLNRFHREIAEQPVVVLLDDVRTAAQVQPFLSDLAGMVVVVTSREPVPGLAQRRPVVAPLGPLGDEAVEELLRDLIGDERPVREPEAFTRLVRLCAGVPLLAGHTGGLLSDEPALAIADLVARMEDTGRLAHLEEAARTATRPAAVFDVFYRELDPDARLLYRALGVHPTRDFDRWLARAVFPGDADQGDKALDVLLRRSLVKVDWAGRYVMEDLTYEHARLVAEGEEPAERREVHRRFADYYLFGAVAADKVRTDRWRVSDLYRAEAPCSLPDFAATKREAGSVDLDAWLEHRRHVRERSARQTPGVPSPDEWFEANMDAILAFVQRSGRVWQGTRPEPGYAWRMAEATNGYFTANGRVDERLTLLALAERDAEGNDDALARVLAQRGEAMLGQGRLTEARTCLERSLAAARGDGADPRGQGAALEWLGILGRREGDVGAARAHLEESLPLLDHTRPKALGLHHMHMGDVALLAEEPQRALEYYRTSLSFFREHAASRRRDHANEGKLLVNQARVIAEEHPDQAVGLLEEALERFVTADRAYQAGKVLERLGELGRNPRERWGQALEVFELVGAVGAARRVREKLDGRA
;
A
#
# COMPACT_ATOMS: atom_id res chain seq x y z
N MET A 1 -23.03 -54.02 23.77
CA MET A 1 -22.11 -53.03 23.17
C MET A 1 -22.96 -52.09 22.30
N SER A 2 -23.39 -50.95 22.82
CA SER A 2 -24.08 -49.92 22.03
C SER A 2 -23.02 -48.99 21.44
N GLY A 3 -22.57 -49.27 20.22
CA GLY A 3 -21.74 -48.33 19.47
C GLY A 3 -22.63 -47.27 18.85
N THR A 4 -22.44 -46.00 19.21
CA THR A 4 -22.94 -44.89 18.39
C THR A 4 -22.12 -44.90 17.10
N TYR A 5 -22.76 -44.89 15.92
CA TYR A 5 -22.09 -44.79 14.62
C TYR A 5 -22.89 -43.89 13.68
N ASN A 6 -22.19 -43.17 12.81
CA ASN A 6 -22.76 -42.40 11.71
C ASN A 6 -22.55 -43.14 10.39
N THR A 7 -23.61 -43.32 9.61
CA THR A 7 -23.54 -43.72 8.20
C THR A 7 -23.87 -42.51 7.33
N SER A 8 -22.99 -42.18 6.39
CA SER A 8 -23.19 -41.06 5.47
C SER A 8 -22.87 -41.51 4.04
N HIS A 9 -23.74 -41.19 3.09
CA HIS A 9 -23.55 -41.50 1.67
C HIS A 9 -23.70 -40.22 0.84
N GLY A 10 -22.75 -39.96 -0.07
CA GLY A 10 -22.68 -38.74 -0.89
C GLY A 10 -21.50 -37.83 -0.55
N HIS A 11 -21.31 -36.74 -1.31
CA HIS A 11 -20.33 -35.68 -1.02
C HIS A 11 -20.86 -34.81 0.13
N ASN A 12 -20.36 -35.01 1.34
CA ASN A 12 -20.77 -34.24 2.51
C ASN A 12 -19.69 -33.19 2.85
N GLN A 13 -20.03 -31.90 2.72
CA GLN A 13 -19.23 -30.81 3.25
C GLN A 13 -19.86 -30.29 4.55
N GLY A 14 -19.21 -30.55 5.69
CA GLY A 14 -19.65 -30.10 7.01
C GLY A 14 -19.05 -30.91 8.17
N VAL A 15 -19.29 -30.47 9.41
CA VAL A 15 -18.84 -31.17 10.62
C VAL A 15 -19.84 -32.28 10.97
N HIS A 16 -19.39 -33.53 10.98
CA HIS A 16 -20.16 -34.66 11.49
C HIS A 16 -19.79 -34.91 12.95
N ILE A 17 -20.77 -34.86 13.86
CA ILE A 17 -20.56 -35.23 15.26
C ILE A 17 -21.20 -36.59 15.52
N GLN A 18 -20.46 -37.45 16.21
CA GLN A 18 -20.93 -38.73 16.70
C GLN A 18 -20.66 -38.78 18.21
N ALA A 19 -21.67 -38.46 19.01
CA ALA A 19 -21.56 -38.42 20.47
C ALA A 19 -22.60 -39.35 21.09
N GLY A 20 -22.19 -40.14 22.10
CA GLY A 20 -23.08 -41.06 22.81
C GLY A 20 -24.02 -40.35 23.78
N VAL A 21 -23.51 -39.45 24.62
CA VAL A 21 -24.30 -38.59 25.53
C VAL A 21 -23.57 -37.25 25.67
N VAL A 22 -24.29 -36.14 25.58
CA VAL A 22 -23.75 -34.77 25.74
C VAL A 22 -24.35 -34.17 27.02
N HIS A 23 -23.50 -33.75 27.95
CA HIS A 23 -23.91 -33.24 29.28
C HIS A 23 -23.91 -31.69 29.39
N ALA A 24 -23.64 -30.97 28.30
CA ALA A 24 -23.60 -29.50 28.24
C ALA A 24 -24.08 -28.99 26.86
N SER A 25 -24.30 -27.68 26.69
CA SER A 25 -24.60 -27.09 25.38
C SER A 25 -23.38 -27.18 24.46
N MET A 26 -23.62 -27.56 23.20
CA MET A 26 -22.59 -27.70 22.18
C MET A 26 -22.88 -26.69 21.07
N ASP A 27 -22.19 -25.56 21.10
CA ASP A 27 -22.32 -24.51 20.09
C ASP A 27 -21.32 -24.77 18.95
N LEU A 28 -21.85 -25.26 17.83
CA LEU A 28 -21.10 -25.48 16.60
C LEU A 28 -20.98 -24.17 15.80
N HIS A 29 -19.89 -23.45 15.97
CA HIS A 29 -19.55 -22.32 15.10
C HIS A 29 -18.94 -22.84 13.78
N GLN A 30 -19.78 -23.23 12.83
CA GLN A 30 -19.33 -23.39 11.46
C GLN A 30 -19.08 -21.99 10.89
N ARG A 31 -17.82 -21.52 10.94
CA ARG A 31 -17.42 -20.30 10.23
C ARG A 31 -17.71 -20.51 8.75
N ALA A 32 -18.77 -19.90 8.23
CA ALA A 32 -18.90 -19.70 6.80
C ALA A 32 -17.65 -18.92 6.35
N ALA A 33 -16.84 -19.49 5.46
CA ALA A 33 -15.70 -18.78 4.89
C ALA A 33 -16.22 -17.47 4.28
N LYS A 34 -15.83 -16.34 4.87
CA LYS A 34 -16.27 -15.03 4.41
C LYS A 34 -15.55 -14.73 3.10
N ALA A 35 -16.31 -14.59 2.01
CA ALA A 35 -15.77 -14.21 0.71
C ALA A 35 -14.92 -12.93 0.81
N ILE A 36 -13.66 -12.99 0.38
CA ILE A 36 -12.76 -11.86 0.33
C ILE A 36 -13.07 -11.04 -0.91
N ARG A 37 -13.28 -9.74 -0.75
CA ARG A 37 -13.64 -8.86 -1.87
C ARG A 37 -12.78 -7.61 -1.84
N ILE A 38 -11.84 -7.58 -2.77
CA ILE A 38 -10.98 -6.44 -3.12
C ILE A 38 -11.40 -5.99 -4.54
N VAL A 39 -12.70 -5.78 -4.71
CA VAL A 39 -13.34 -5.29 -5.94
C VAL A 39 -14.48 -4.34 -5.56
N PRO A 40 -14.85 -3.36 -6.41
CA PRO A 40 -16.01 -2.49 -6.19
C PRO A 40 -17.27 -3.30 -5.87
N GLN A 41 -18.09 -2.84 -4.92
CA GLN A 41 -19.32 -3.53 -4.52
C GLN A 41 -20.58 -2.99 -5.24
N ARG A 42 -20.44 -1.99 -6.11
CA ARG A 42 -21.53 -1.41 -6.90
C ARG A 42 -21.15 -1.44 -8.37
N GLU A 43 -22.14 -1.70 -9.23
CA GLU A 43 -22.00 -1.49 -10.66
C GLU A 43 -21.72 -0.01 -10.91
N THR A 44 -20.78 0.27 -11.83
CA THR A 44 -20.57 1.62 -12.34
C THR A 44 -21.87 2.08 -13.01
N THR A 45 -22.40 3.23 -12.61
CA THR A 45 -23.73 3.75 -12.98
C THR A 45 -23.90 4.05 -14.47
N LEU A 46 -22.87 3.85 -15.29
CA LEU A 46 -22.83 4.20 -16.73
C LEU A 46 -22.41 3.02 -17.61
N PHE A 47 -22.57 1.78 -17.14
CA PHE A 47 -22.24 0.61 -17.95
C PHE A 47 -23.48 0.06 -18.65
N GLN A 48 -23.62 0.35 -19.94
CA GLN A 48 -24.63 -0.25 -20.80
C GLN A 48 -23.98 -0.80 -22.10
N ASN A 49 -24.57 -1.87 -22.65
CA ASN A 49 -24.28 -2.45 -23.97
C ASN A 49 -22.92 -3.13 -24.24
N ARG A 50 -22.56 -4.11 -23.38
CA ARG A 50 -21.57 -5.15 -23.71
C ARG A 50 -22.13 -6.55 -23.52
N THR A 51 -23.41 -6.73 -23.88
CA THR A 51 -24.18 -7.94 -23.55
C THR A 51 -23.59 -9.17 -24.23
N ASP A 52 -23.23 -9.06 -25.50
CA ASP A 52 -22.65 -10.16 -26.27
C ASP A 52 -21.25 -10.51 -25.78
N GLU A 53 -20.42 -9.51 -25.48
CA GLU A 53 -19.08 -9.74 -24.96
C GLU A 53 -19.13 -10.39 -23.57
N LEU A 54 -20.03 -9.92 -22.70
CA LEU A 54 -20.23 -10.52 -21.38
C LEU A 54 -20.75 -11.96 -21.47
N ALA A 55 -21.69 -12.24 -22.38
CA ALA A 55 -22.18 -13.60 -22.63
C ALA A 55 -21.07 -14.52 -23.15
N GLY A 56 -20.16 -14.00 -23.99
CA GLY A 56 -18.97 -14.72 -24.43
C GLY A 56 -18.04 -15.06 -23.27
N LEU A 57 -17.78 -14.11 -22.36
CA LEU A 57 -16.99 -14.36 -21.15
C LEU A 57 -17.66 -15.40 -20.22
N ASP A 58 -18.98 -15.35 -20.07
CA ASP A 58 -19.75 -16.33 -19.31
C ASP A 58 -19.61 -17.74 -19.89
N ALA A 59 -19.69 -17.90 -21.22
CA ALA A 59 -19.52 -19.18 -21.89
C ALA A 59 -18.11 -19.78 -21.68
N HIS A 60 -17.07 -18.94 -21.68
CA HIS A 60 -15.70 -19.39 -21.36
C HIS A 60 -15.56 -19.82 -19.91
N LEU A 61 -16.20 -19.11 -18.98
CA LEU A 61 -16.23 -19.49 -17.57
C LEU A 61 -16.98 -20.80 -17.36
N ASP A 62 -18.14 -20.99 -17.99
CA ASP A 62 -18.91 -22.23 -17.91
C ASP A 62 -18.06 -23.42 -18.39
N HIS A 63 -17.39 -23.30 -19.53
CA HIS A 63 -16.50 -24.35 -20.05
C HIS A 63 -15.31 -24.65 -19.13
N ALA A 64 -14.68 -23.61 -18.54
CA ALA A 64 -13.56 -23.80 -17.62
C ALA A 64 -13.98 -24.49 -16.32
N LEU A 65 -15.17 -24.14 -15.79
CA LEU A 65 -15.73 -24.77 -14.60
C LEU A 65 -16.11 -26.24 -14.87
N GLU A 66 -16.70 -26.55 -16.02
CA GLU A 66 -17.04 -27.93 -16.42
C GLU A 66 -15.81 -28.83 -16.63
N SER A 67 -14.70 -28.25 -17.09
CA SER A 67 -13.45 -28.98 -17.35
C SER A 67 -12.47 -28.97 -16.17
N GLU A 68 -12.84 -28.34 -15.04
CA GLU A 68 -12.00 -28.15 -13.86
C GLU A 68 -10.64 -27.50 -14.18
N GLN A 69 -10.62 -26.52 -15.09
CA GLN A 69 -9.41 -25.82 -15.53
C GLN A 69 -9.34 -24.39 -14.99
N SER A 70 -8.10 -23.88 -14.85
CA SER A 70 -7.86 -22.44 -14.66
C SER A 70 -8.20 -21.68 -15.94
N LEU A 71 -8.79 -20.49 -15.83
CA LEU A 71 -9.14 -19.64 -16.98
C LEU A 71 -8.30 -18.35 -16.98
N LEU A 72 -7.64 -18.08 -18.10
CA LEU A 72 -6.97 -16.80 -18.36
C LEU A 72 -7.73 -16.04 -19.45
N LEU A 73 -8.41 -14.97 -19.07
CA LEU A 73 -9.10 -14.04 -19.97
C LEU A 73 -8.20 -12.83 -20.22
N ASN A 74 -8.02 -12.43 -21.48
CA ASN A 74 -7.37 -11.18 -21.83
C ASN A 74 -8.32 -10.28 -22.61
N LEU A 75 -8.86 -9.26 -21.96
CA LEU A 75 -9.67 -8.21 -22.56
C LEU A 75 -8.74 -7.19 -23.22
N VAL A 76 -8.71 -7.21 -24.55
CA VAL A 76 -7.77 -6.40 -25.36
C VAL A 76 -8.55 -5.32 -26.09
N GLY A 77 -8.02 -4.10 -26.12
CA GLY A 77 -8.63 -3.04 -26.92
C GLY A 77 -8.05 -1.66 -26.63
N PRO A 78 -8.37 -0.66 -27.46
CA PRO A 78 -7.78 0.67 -27.36
C PRO A 78 -8.09 1.35 -26.01
N PRO A 79 -7.31 2.36 -25.60
CA PRO A 79 -7.63 3.19 -24.43
C PRO A 79 -9.04 3.79 -24.51
N GLY A 80 -9.72 3.91 -23.36
CA GLY A 80 -11.07 4.48 -23.28
C GLY A 80 -12.23 3.59 -23.80
N ILE A 81 -11.94 2.38 -24.31
CA ILE A 81 -12.97 1.47 -24.86
C ILE A 81 -13.84 0.76 -23.81
N GLY A 82 -13.49 0.89 -22.52
CA GLY A 82 -14.25 0.34 -21.39
C GLY A 82 -13.78 -1.01 -20.83
N LYS A 83 -12.55 -1.46 -21.11
CA LYS A 83 -12.03 -2.79 -20.67
C LYS A 83 -12.19 -3.04 -19.16
N THR A 84 -11.70 -2.11 -18.34
CA THR A 84 -11.76 -2.19 -16.88
C THR A 84 -13.21 -2.27 -16.39
N THR A 85 -14.08 -1.42 -16.93
CA THR A 85 -15.51 -1.40 -16.60
C THR A 85 -16.20 -2.71 -16.98
N THR A 86 -15.90 -3.27 -18.16
CA THR A 86 -16.40 -4.58 -18.60
C THR A 86 -15.92 -5.70 -17.68
N ALA A 87 -14.63 -5.76 -17.35
CA ALA A 87 -14.07 -6.78 -16.47
C ALA A 87 -14.70 -6.76 -15.07
N LEU A 88 -14.78 -5.57 -14.47
CA LEU A 88 -15.37 -5.39 -13.14
C LEU A 88 -16.86 -5.73 -13.14
N THR A 89 -17.61 -5.30 -14.16
CA THR A 89 -19.03 -5.65 -14.29
C THR A 89 -19.22 -7.16 -14.43
N TRP A 90 -18.39 -7.82 -15.24
CA TRP A 90 -18.41 -9.27 -15.39
C TRP A 90 -18.16 -10.00 -14.07
N ILE A 91 -17.15 -9.58 -13.31
CA ILE A 91 -16.84 -10.12 -11.98
C ILE A 91 -18.02 -9.93 -11.02
N LEU A 92 -18.63 -8.74 -11.02
CA LEU A 92 -19.77 -8.42 -10.16
C LEU A 92 -21.00 -9.26 -10.49
N ARG A 93 -21.32 -9.45 -11.77
CA ARG A 93 -22.42 -10.32 -12.24
C ARG A 93 -22.18 -11.77 -11.84
N ASN A 94 -20.92 -12.23 -11.90
CA ASN A 94 -20.51 -13.59 -11.56
C ASN A 94 -20.06 -13.77 -10.10
N ARG A 95 -20.31 -12.80 -9.21
CA ARG A 95 -19.84 -12.80 -7.81
C ARG A 95 -20.18 -14.06 -6.99
N ARG A 96 -21.26 -14.78 -7.35
CA ARG A 96 -21.65 -16.03 -6.69
C ARG A 96 -20.77 -17.22 -7.09
N ARG A 97 -20.20 -17.16 -8.30
CA ARG A 97 -19.28 -18.16 -8.84
C ARG A 97 -17.87 -18.02 -8.26
N PHE A 98 -17.51 -16.83 -7.77
CA PHE A 98 -16.25 -16.53 -7.08
C PHE A 98 -16.48 -16.37 -5.56
N GLY A 99 -16.84 -17.49 -4.93
CA GLY A 99 -17.29 -17.52 -3.54
C GLY A 99 -16.19 -17.30 -2.51
N HIS A 100 -14.92 -17.58 -2.85
CA HIS A 100 -13.80 -17.44 -1.92
C HIS A 100 -13.14 -16.07 -1.99
N ALA A 101 -12.73 -15.64 -3.18
CA ALA A 101 -12.09 -14.34 -3.35
C ALA A 101 -12.37 -13.67 -4.70
N GLN A 102 -12.55 -12.36 -4.66
CA GLN A 102 -12.65 -11.46 -5.80
C GLN A 102 -11.62 -10.37 -5.61
N LEU A 103 -10.61 -10.34 -6.45
CA LEU A 103 -9.42 -9.52 -6.28
C LEU A 103 -9.21 -8.66 -7.53
N ALA A 104 -8.90 -7.39 -7.37
CA ALA A 104 -8.53 -6.51 -8.47
C ALA A 104 -7.34 -5.62 -8.09
N VAL A 105 -6.46 -5.41 -9.04
CA VAL A 105 -5.30 -4.52 -8.89
C VAL A 105 -5.00 -3.80 -10.19
N ALA A 106 -4.61 -2.53 -10.09
CA ALA A 106 -4.08 -1.77 -11.22
C ALA A 106 -2.58 -2.05 -11.37
N CYS A 107 -2.18 -2.58 -12.51
CA CYS A 107 -0.80 -2.94 -12.82
C CYS A 107 -0.01 -1.83 -13.56
N GLY A 108 -0.66 -0.72 -13.92
CA GLY A 108 -0.10 0.33 -14.79
C GLY A 108 1.26 0.88 -14.33
N GLY A 109 2.13 1.27 -15.28
CA GLY A 109 3.49 1.79 -15.06
C GLY A 109 4.30 1.84 -16.36
N ASP A 110 5.47 2.50 -16.35
CA ASP A 110 6.36 2.62 -17.53
C ASP A 110 6.95 1.24 -17.90
N PRO A 111 7.10 0.89 -19.20
CA PRO A 111 7.57 -0.43 -19.65
C PRO A 111 8.97 -0.86 -19.16
N GLY A 112 9.72 0.05 -18.51
CA GLY A 112 11.06 -0.19 -17.98
C GLY A 112 11.12 -0.68 -16.53
N GLU A 113 10.02 -0.66 -15.77
CA GLU A 113 9.97 -1.13 -14.38
C GLU A 113 9.46 -2.59 -14.36
N GLY A 114 10.39 -3.53 -14.42
CA GLY A 114 10.16 -4.97 -14.65
C GLY A 114 9.45 -5.78 -13.56
N GLN A 115 8.64 -5.17 -12.69
CA GLN A 115 7.75 -5.89 -11.77
C GLN A 115 6.43 -5.12 -11.71
N GLY A 116 5.32 -5.76 -12.04
CA GLY A 116 4.05 -5.07 -12.15
C GLY A 116 3.65 -4.39 -10.86
N ARG A 117 3.25 -3.12 -10.97
CA ARG A 117 2.71 -2.36 -9.84
C ARG A 117 1.53 -3.12 -9.22
N GLY A 118 1.44 -3.03 -7.90
CA GLY A 118 0.34 -3.59 -7.11
C GLY A 118 0.32 -5.12 -6.93
N ILE A 119 1.18 -5.92 -7.57
CA ILE A 119 1.14 -7.39 -7.40
C ILE A 119 1.43 -7.81 -5.96
N GLU A 120 2.52 -7.28 -5.40
CA GLU A 120 2.89 -7.54 -4.02
C GLU A 120 1.85 -6.98 -3.06
N GLU A 121 1.34 -5.79 -3.35
CA GLU A 121 0.29 -5.14 -2.58
C GLU A 121 -1.01 -5.97 -2.57
N LEU A 122 -1.43 -6.52 -3.71
CA LEU A 122 -2.60 -7.38 -3.78
C LEU A 122 -2.40 -8.66 -2.97
N CYS A 123 -1.19 -9.24 -3.04
CA CYS A 123 -0.84 -10.35 -2.16
C CYS A 123 -0.90 -9.93 -0.70
N ASP A 124 -0.35 -8.78 -0.31
CA ASP A 124 -0.37 -8.29 1.07
C ASP A 124 -1.80 -8.03 1.54
N GLN A 125 -2.63 -7.36 0.75
CA GLN A 125 -4.04 -7.11 1.07
C GLN A 125 -4.83 -8.42 1.21
N TYR A 126 -4.64 -9.37 0.30
CA TYR A 126 -5.29 -10.67 0.39
C TYR A 126 -4.80 -11.46 1.61
N LEU A 127 -3.48 -11.54 1.81
CA LEU A 127 -2.85 -12.24 2.93
C LEU A 127 -3.29 -11.64 4.26
N HIS A 128 -3.31 -10.32 4.36
CA HIS A 128 -3.85 -9.62 5.51
C HIS A 128 -5.35 -9.93 5.70
N ALA A 129 -6.15 -9.96 4.64
CA ALA A 129 -7.58 -10.31 4.71
C ALA A 129 -7.81 -11.77 5.18
N VAL A 130 -6.98 -12.73 4.73
CA VAL A 130 -6.97 -14.11 5.26
C VAL A 130 -6.25 -14.23 6.61
N GLY A 131 -5.78 -13.14 7.22
CA GLY A 131 -5.17 -13.13 8.56
C GLY A 131 -3.74 -13.69 8.60
N VAL A 132 -2.99 -13.57 7.52
CA VAL A 132 -1.58 -13.90 7.42
C VAL A 132 -0.73 -12.66 7.71
N ASP A 133 0.14 -12.75 8.71
CA ASP A 133 1.17 -11.75 8.98
C ASP A 133 2.26 -11.79 7.93
N THR A 134 2.39 -10.72 7.17
CA THR A 134 3.39 -10.55 6.11
C THR A 134 4.80 -10.31 6.68
N ASP A 135 4.93 -10.00 7.99
CA ASP A 135 6.21 -9.89 8.70
C ASP A 135 6.76 -11.26 9.16
N ALA A 136 6.03 -12.36 8.94
CA ALA A 136 6.48 -13.70 9.31
C ALA A 136 7.71 -14.14 8.48
N PRO A 137 8.63 -14.93 9.08
CA PRO A 137 9.78 -15.47 8.35
C PRO A 137 9.36 -16.23 7.09
N GLY A 138 9.91 -15.84 5.94
CA GLY A 138 9.58 -16.41 4.63
C GLY A 138 8.53 -15.63 3.83
N LEU A 139 7.97 -14.53 4.37
CA LEU A 139 7.07 -13.61 3.66
C LEU A 139 7.67 -12.22 3.39
N GLY A 140 8.93 -11.99 3.77
CA GLY A 140 9.68 -10.77 3.44
C GLY A 140 10.13 -10.64 1.98
N THR A 141 9.63 -11.51 1.09
CA THR A 141 9.86 -11.44 -0.35
C THR A 141 8.56 -11.68 -1.10
N LEU A 142 8.39 -11.04 -2.26
CA LEU A 142 7.26 -11.26 -3.16
C LEU A 142 7.04 -12.75 -3.47
N GLN A 143 8.11 -13.51 -3.73
CA GLN A 143 8.00 -14.94 -4.00
C GLN A 143 7.41 -15.72 -2.81
N GLY A 144 7.81 -15.36 -1.58
CA GLY A 144 7.26 -15.92 -0.36
C GLY A 144 5.75 -15.64 -0.23
N LYS A 145 5.36 -14.39 -0.48
CA LYS A 145 3.96 -13.93 -0.49
C LYS A 145 3.12 -14.66 -1.54
N LEU A 146 3.62 -14.80 -2.77
CA LEU A 146 2.97 -15.51 -3.86
C LEU A 146 2.79 -17.01 -3.55
N ASN A 147 3.81 -17.67 -3.02
CA ASN A 147 3.72 -19.07 -2.62
C ASN A 147 2.64 -19.27 -1.53
N ARG A 148 2.57 -18.34 -0.58
CA ARG A 148 1.52 -18.35 0.45
C ARG A 148 0.14 -18.07 -0.14
N PHE A 149 0.03 -17.07 -1.02
CA PHE A 149 -1.19 -16.73 -1.74
C PHE A 149 -1.75 -17.96 -2.47
N HIS A 150 -0.96 -18.62 -3.32
CA HIS A 150 -1.38 -19.83 -4.05
C HIS A 150 -1.83 -20.97 -3.13
N ARG A 151 -1.15 -21.16 -1.98
CA ARG A 151 -1.55 -22.16 -0.99
C ARG A 151 -2.90 -21.86 -0.34
N GLU A 152 -3.19 -20.59 -0.08
CA GLU A 152 -4.45 -20.16 0.56
C GLU A 152 -5.64 -20.17 -0.41
N ILE A 153 -5.42 -20.06 -1.72
CA ILE A 153 -6.49 -20.12 -2.73
C ILE A 153 -6.67 -21.52 -3.36
N ALA A 154 -5.85 -22.50 -2.97
CA ALA A 154 -5.89 -23.83 -3.55
C ALA A 154 -7.29 -24.45 -3.42
N GLU A 155 -7.82 -24.94 -4.56
CA GLU A 155 -9.15 -25.59 -4.66
C GLU A 155 -10.33 -24.69 -4.25
N GLN A 156 -10.14 -23.37 -4.25
CA GLN A 156 -11.18 -22.39 -3.94
C GLN A 156 -11.52 -21.53 -5.17
N PRO A 157 -12.80 -21.17 -5.38
CA PRO A 157 -13.21 -20.35 -6.52
C PRO A 157 -12.78 -18.88 -6.34
N VAL A 158 -11.83 -18.44 -7.14
CA VAL A 158 -11.20 -17.12 -7.06
C VAL A 158 -11.15 -16.44 -8.42
N VAL A 159 -11.38 -15.13 -8.44
CA VAL A 159 -11.07 -14.28 -9.60
C VAL A 159 -10.05 -13.20 -9.23
N VAL A 160 -9.06 -13.02 -10.11
CA VAL A 160 -8.03 -11.97 -10.02
C VAL A 160 -8.07 -11.11 -11.28
N LEU A 161 -8.41 -9.84 -11.15
CA LEU A 161 -8.32 -8.83 -12.20
C LEU A 161 -6.98 -8.10 -12.12
N LEU A 162 -6.18 -8.22 -13.17
CA LEU A 162 -4.97 -7.46 -13.40
C LEU A 162 -5.29 -6.38 -14.44
N ASP A 163 -5.52 -5.17 -13.97
CA ASP A 163 -5.96 -4.06 -14.81
C ASP A 163 -4.77 -3.29 -15.40
N ASP A 164 -4.85 -2.95 -16.68
CA ASP A 164 -3.89 -2.16 -17.43
C ASP A 164 -2.49 -2.79 -17.56
N VAL A 165 -2.46 -4.10 -17.82
CA VAL A 165 -1.22 -4.87 -18.00
C VAL A 165 -0.46 -4.43 -19.27
N ARG A 166 0.86 -4.34 -19.12
CA ARG A 166 1.85 -3.98 -20.15
C ARG A 166 2.79 -5.15 -20.49
N THR A 167 3.14 -5.99 -19.52
CA THR A 167 4.12 -7.08 -19.71
C THR A 167 3.65 -8.40 -19.10
N ALA A 168 4.10 -9.53 -19.66
CA ALA A 168 3.75 -10.85 -19.16
C ALA A 168 4.29 -11.12 -17.73
N ALA A 169 5.37 -10.45 -17.33
CA ALA A 169 5.94 -10.53 -15.98
C ALA A 169 4.94 -10.08 -14.89
N GLN A 170 3.96 -9.25 -15.25
CA GLN A 170 2.93 -8.78 -14.32
C GLN A 170 1.84 -9.83 -14.08
N VAL A 171 1.66 -10.76 -15.02
CA VAL A 171 0.61 -11.76 -14.98
C VAL A 171 1.13 -13.09 -14.46
N GLN A 172 2.36 -13.45 -14.82
CA GLN A 172 3.03 -14.69 -14.43
C GLN A 172 2.90 -15.04 -12.93
N PRO A 173 3.00 -14.09 -11.98
CA PRO A 173 2.82 -14.38 -10.56
C PRO A 173 1.50 -15.06 -10.18
N PHE A 174 0.43 -14.81 -10.93
CA PHE A 174 -0.90 -15.35 -10.66
C PHE A 174 -1.30 -16.50 -11.59
N LEU A 175 -0.42 -16.91 -12.51
CA LEU A 175 -0.68 -18.04 -13.38
C LEU A 175 -0.39 -19.34 -12.63
N SER A 176 -1.45 -20.03 -12.22
CA SER A 176 -1.39 -21.36 -11.62
C SER A 176 -2.33 -22.31 -12.35
N ASP A 177 -2.05 -23.61 -12.31
CA ASP A 177 -2.92 -24.64 -12.89
C ASP A 177 -4.03 -25.07 -11.89
N LEU A 178 -4.38 -24.20 -10.94
CA LEU A 178 -5.39 -24.46 -9.92
C LEU A 178 -6.80 -24.39 -10.55
N ALA A 179 -7.55 -25.49 -10.43
CA ALA A 179 -8.95 -25.56 -10.84
C ALA A 179 -9.77 -24.49 -10.11
N GLY A 180 -10.62 -23.76 -10.86
CA GLY A 180 -11.48 -22.71 -10.31
C GLY A 180 -10.82 -21.34 -10.12
N MET A 181 -9.54 -21.18 -10.49
CA MET A 181 -8.88 -19.87 -10.56
C MET A 181 -9.14 -19.20 -11.91
N VAL A 182 -9.65 -17.97 -11.88
CA VAL A 182 -9.84 -17.12 -13.06
C VAL A 182 -8.94 -15.90 -12.95
N VAL A 183 -8.09 -15.70 -13.96
CA VAL A 183 -7.28 -14.49 -14.11
C VAL A 183 -7.84 -13.68 -15.27
N VAL A 184 -8.28 -12.46 -14.99
CA VAL A 184 -8.75 -11.50 -15.99
C VAL A 184 -7.67 -10.44 -16.16
N VAL A 185 -7.21 -10.25 -17.39
CA VAL A 185 -6.23 -9.24 -17.76
C VAL A 185 -6.92 -8.20 -18.63
N THR A 186 -6.72 -6.91 -18.35
CA THR A 186 -7.02 -5.86 -19.33
C THR A 186 -5.71 -5.34 -19.92
N SER A 187 -5.67 -5.16 -21.24
CA SER A 187 -4.48 -4.67 -21.93
C SER A 187 -4.83 -3.85 -23.16
N ARG A 188 -3.93 -2.93 -23.56
CA ARG A 188 -4.12 -2.12 -24.78
C ARG A 188 -3.96 -2.97 -26.04
N GLU A 189 -2.97 -3.86 -26.01
CA GLU A 189 -2.60 -4.78 -27.08
C GLU A 189 -2.40 -6.19 -26.50
N PRO A 190 -2.47 -7.26 -27.32
CA PRO A 190 -2.16 -8.60 -26.85
C PRO A 190 -0.76 -8.65 -26.22
N VAL A 191 -0.66 -9.02 -24.94
CA VAL A 191 0.59 -8.99 -24.19
C VAL A 191 1.56 -10.07 -24.70
N PRO A 192 2.73 -9.71 -25.25
CA PRO A 192 3.72 -10.67 -25.71
C PRO A 192 4.18 -11.59 -24.58
N GLY A 193 4.35 -12.88 -24.87
CA GLY A 193 4.77 -13.89 -23.89
C GLY A 193 3.63 -14.60 -23.15
N LEU A 194 2.39 -14.07 -23.16
CA LEU A 194 1.23 -14.78 -22.60
C LEU A 194 0.70 -15.90 -23.50
N ALA A 195 1.00 -15.89 -24.80
CA ALA A 195 0.47 -16.86 -25.77
C ALA A 195 0.76 -18.33 -25.39
N GLN A 196 1.87 -18.60 -24.69
CA GLN A 196 2.23 -19.95 -24.24
C GLN A 196 1.22 -20.55 -23.23
N ARG A 197 0.46 -19.70 -22.55
CA ARG A 197 -0.61 -20.07 -21.60
C ARG A 197 -1.99 -20.11 -22.24
N ARG A 198 -2.08 -19.97 -23.58
CA ARG A 198 -3.32 -20.01 -24.38
C ARG A 198 -4.44 -19.17 -23.76
N PRO A 199 -4.22 -17.87 -23.48
CA PRO A 199 -5.28 -17.00 -22.99
C PRO A 199 -6.45 -16.99 -23.97
N VAL A 200 -7.66 -16.95 -23.43
CA VAL A 200 -8.83 -16.55 -24.21
C VAL A 200 -8.73 -15.05 -24.43
N VAL A 201 -8.44 -14.66 -25.68
CA VAL A 201 -8.36 -13.26 -26.06
C VAL A 201 -9.76 -12.76 -26.42
N ALA A 202 -10.27 -11.82 -25.64
CA ALA A 202 -11.56 -11.16 -25.83
C ALA A 202 -11.33 -9.73 -26.33
N PRO A 203 -11.31 -9.49 -27.65
CA PRO A 203 -11.15 -8.15 -28.19
C PRO A 203 -12.41 -7.31 -27.91
N LEU A 204 -12.22 -6.10 -27.38
CA LEU A 204 -13.27 -5.11 -27.20
C LEU A 204 -13.12 -4.02 -28.26
N GLY A 205 -14.08 -3.97 -29.19
CA GLY A 205 -14.19 -2.94 -30.21
C GLY A 205 -15.06 -1.76 -29.79
N PRO A 206 -15.24 -0.74 -30.65
CA PRO A 206 -16.21 0.34 -30.43
C PRO A 206 -17.62 -0.18 -30.15
N LEU A 207 -18.37 0.55 -29.34
CA LEU A 207 -19.81 0.37 -29.18
C LEU A 207 -20.53 0.68 -30.51
N GLY A 208 -21.66 0.02 -30.74
CA GLY A 208 -22.58 0.42 -31.80
C GLY A 208 -23.24 1.77 -31.50
N ASP A 209 -23.74 2.44 -32.53
CA ASP A 209 -24.38 3.76 -32.40
C ASP A 209 -25.56 3.73 -31.41
N GLU A 210 -26.40 2.68 -31.43
CA GLU A 210 -27.52 2.49 -30.48
C GLU A 210 -27.04 2.51 -29.02
N ALA A 211 -25.90 1.87 -28.75
CA ALA A 211 -25.33 1.80 -27.43
C ALA A 211 -24.76 3.13 -26.94
N VAL A 212 -24.19 3.92 -27.85
CA VAL A 212 -23.75 5.28 -27.57
C VAL A 212 -24.94 6.21 -27.36
N GLU A 213 -26.00 6.05 -28.12
CA GLU A 213 -27.25 6.80 -27.94
C GLU A 213 -27.85 6.58 -26.55
N GLU A 214 -27.96 5.34 -26.10
CA GLU A 214 -28.46 5.00 -24.76
C GLU A 214 -27.58 5.62 -23.67
N LEU A 215 -26.25 5.48 -23.78
CA LEU A 215 -25.30 6.06 -22.82
C LEU A 215 -25.42 7.60 -22.75
N LEU A 216 -25.59 8.28 -23.88
CA LEU A 216 -25.77 9.72 -23.90
C LEU A 216 -27.13 10.14 -23.31
N ARG A 217 -28.21 9.43 -23.65
CA ARG A 217 -29.55 9.69 -23.09
C ARG A 217 -29.59 9.56 -21.58
N ASP A 218 -28.89 8.57 -21.02
CA ASP A 218 -28.75 8.43 -19.56
C ASP A 218 -28.08 9.65 -18.91
N LEU A 219 -27.10 10.25 -19.59
CA LEU A 219 -26.32 11.37 -19.08
C LEU A 219 -27.03 12.73 -19.22
N ILE A 220 -27.74 12.96 -20.33
CA ILE A 220 -28.33 14.28 -20.67
C ILE A 220 -29.87 14.30 -20.68
N GLY A 221 -30.51 13.16 -20.45
CA GLY A 221 -31.96 12.97 -20.55
C GLY A 221 -32.48 12.90 -21.98
N ASP A 222 -33.76 12.53 -22.14
CA ASP A 222 -34.38 12.35 -23.46
C ASP A 222 -34.87 13.64 -24.13
N GLU A 223 -35.10 14.71 -23.35
CA GLU A 223 -35.70 15.94 -23.88
C GLU A 223 -34.83 16.63 -24.94
N ARG A 224 -33.51 16.66 -24.73
CA ARG A 224 -32.57 17.35 -25.62
C ARG A 224 -32.35 16.60 -26.94
N PRO A 225 -32.08 15.26 -26.93
CA PRO A 225 -32.05 14.46 -28.16
C PRO A 225 -33.31 14.59 -29.01
N VAL A 226 -34.49 14.73 -28.40
CA VAL A 226 -35.76 14.89 -29.13
C VAL A 226 -35.88 16.27 -29.80
N ARG A 227 -35.32 17.31 -29.19
CA ARG A 227 -35.34 18.68 -29.73
C ARG A 227 -34.31 18.92 -30.83
N GLU A 228 -33.18 18.22 -30.77
CA GLU A 228 -32.08 18.35 -31.74
C GLU A 228 -31.69 16.97 -32.34
N PRO A 229 -32.62 16.24 -32.99
CA PRO A 229 -32.40 14.84 -33.37
C PRO A 229 -31.25 14.66 -34.38
N GLU A 230 -31.16 15.57 -35.35
CA GLU A 230 -30.11 15.53 -36.39
C GLU A 230 -28.72 15.77 -35.79
N ALA A 231 -28.61 16.75 -34.89
CA ALA A 231 -27.36 17.04 -34.18
C ALA A 231 -27.00 15.91 -33.20
N PHE A 232 -27.98 15.31 -32.53
CA PHE A 232 -27.75 14.17 -31.64
C PHE A 232 -27.22 12.94 -32.39
N THR A 233 -27.84 12.56 -33.51
CA THR A 233 -27.32 11.49 -34.38
C THR A 233 -25.90 11.81 -34.87
N ARG A 234 -25.60 13.09 -35.14
CA ARG A 234 -24.25 13.49 -35.53
C ARG A 234 -23.25 13.35 -34.37
N LEU A 235 -23.62 13.78 -33.16
CA LEU A 235 -22.82 13.65 -31.95
C LEU A 235 -22.49 12.19 -31.63
N VAL A 236 -23.46 11.28 -31.77
CA VAL A 236 -23.29 9.83 -31.59
C VAL A 236 -22.19 9.31 -32.52
N ARG A 237 -22.25 9.67 -33.81
CA ARG A 237 -21.23 9.29 -34.80
C ARG A 237 -19.87 9.91 -34.49
N LEU A 238 -19.82 11.14 -33.99
CA LEU A 238 -18.57 11.80 -33.58
C LEU A 238 -17.91 11.13 -32.37
N CYS A 239 -18.68 10.45 -31.51
CA CYS A 239 -18.12 9.64 -30.43
C CYS A 239 -17.47 8.34 -30.94
N ALA A 240 -17.76 7.94 -32.19
CA ALA A 240 -17.16 6.80 -32.88
C ALA A 240 -17.16 5.49 -32.06
N GLY A 241 -18.22 5.27 -31.27
CA GLY A 241 -18.34 4.08 -30.42
C GLY A 241 -17.38 4.05 -29.21
N VAL A 242 -16.67 5.13 -28.89
CA VAL A 242 -15.75 5.18 -27.74
C VAL A 242 -16.50 5.65 -26.49
N PRO A 243 -16.71 4.78 -25.47
CA PRO A 243 -17.47 5.13 -24.27
C PRO A 243 -16.90 6.35 -23.52
N LEU A 244 -15.57 6.48 -23.47
CA LEU A 244 -14.92 7.62 -22.85
C LEU A 244 -15.32 8.96 -23.49
N LEU A 245 -15.37 9.01 -24.82
CA LEU A 245 -15.78 10.22 -25.55
C LEU A 245 -17.26 10.56 -25.29
N ALA A 246 -18.13 9.55 -25.30
CA ALA A 246 -19.54 9.71 -24.96
C ALA A 246 -19.75 10.21 -23.52
N GLY A 247 -18.95 9.71 -22.57
CA GLY A 247 -18.95 10.20 -21.19
C GLY A 247 -18.56 11.68 -21.09
N HIS A 248 -17.53 12.12 -21.83
CA HIS A 248 -17.12 13.53 -21.84
C HIS A 248 -18.14 14.45 -22.51
N THR A 249 -18.70 14.06 -23.66
CA THR A 249 -19.73 14.86 -24.34
C THR A 249 -21.00 14.94 -23.51
N GLY A 250 -21.46 13.82 -22.94
CA GLY A 250 -22.61 13.77 -22.04
C GLY A 250 -22.39 14.61 -20.78
N GLY A 251 -21.23 14.50 -20.13
CA GLY A 251 -20.88 15.32 -18.97
C GLY A 251 -20.88 16.82 -19.27
N LEU A 252 -20.29 17.24 -20.40
CA LEU A 252 -20.29 18.64 -20.83
C LEU A 252 -21.72 19.19 -21.06
N LEU A 253 -22.55 18.42 -21.76
CA LEU A 253 -23.93 18.81 -22.05
C LEU A 253 -24.81 18.80 -20.79
N SER A 254 -24.52 17.93 -19.83
CA SER A 254 -25.21 17.89 -18.53
C SER A 254 -24.86 19.11 -17.68
N ASP A 255 -23.58 19.51 -17.67
CA ASP A 255 -23.08 20.66 -16.91
C ASP A 255 -23.43 22.02 -17.52
N GLU A 256 -23.63 22.09 -18.84
CA GLU A 256 -24.00 23.31 -19.56
C GLU A 256 -25.35 23.17 -20.28
N PRO A 257 -26.48 23.34 -19.56
CA PRO A 257 -27.81 23.22 -20.16
C PRO A 257 -28.10 24.20 -21.31
N ALA A 258 -27.36 25.30 -21.39
CA ALA A 258 -27.50 26.32 -22.43
C ALA A 258 -26.71 26.00 -23.72
N LEU A 259 -25.71 25.12 -23.67
CA LEU A 259 -24.91 24.72 -24.84
C LEU A 259 -25.74 23.79 -25.72
N ALA A 260 -26.12 24.19 -26.94
CA ALA A 260 -26.88 23.31 -27.84
C ALA A 260 -26.04 22.12 -28.33
N ILE A 261 -26.71 21.00 -28.65
CA ILE A 261 -26.02 19.82 -29.22
C ILE A 261 -25.39 20.18 -30.56
N ALA A 262 -26.11 20.94 -31.39
CA ALA A 262 -25.63 21.42 -32.68
C ALA A 262 -24.35 22.28 -32.57
N ASP A 263 -24.23 23.12 -31.53
CA ASP A 263 -23.06 23.95 -31.32
C ASP A 263 -21.83 23.11 -30.94
N LEU A 264 -22.01 22.10 -30.07
CA LEU A 264 -20.94 21.18 -29.71
C LEU A 264 -20.46 20.37 -30.93
N VAL A 265 -21.40 19.84 -31.72
CA VAL A 265 -21.10 19.15 -32.97
C VAL A 265 -20.30 20.04 -33.91
N ALA A 266 -20.74 21.29 -34.12
CA ALA A 266 -20.03 22.23 -34.98
C ALA A 266 -18.60 22.48 -34.49
N ARG A 267 -18.37 22.64 -33.17
CA ARG A 267 -17.02 22.81 -32.58
C ARG A 267 -16.13 21.57 -32.78
N MET A 268 -16.71 20.38 -32.62
CA MET A 268 -16.00 19.11 -32.86
C MET A 268 -15.66 18.90 -34.35
N GLU A 269 -16.44 19.47 -35.26
CA GLU A 269 -16.19 19.41 -36.71
C GLU A 269 -15.22 20.49 -37.21
N ASP A 270 -15.33 21.73 -36.69
CA ASP A 270 -14.53 22.90 -37.09
C ASP A 270 -13.05 22.79 -36.68
N THR A 271 -12.75 21.99 -35.65
CA THR A 271 -11.37 21.65 -35.26
C THR A 271 -10.64 20.74 -36.26
N GLY A 272 -11.27 20.39 -37.39
CA GLY A 272 -10.60 19.99 -38.62
C GLY A 272 -9.60 18.86 -38.46
N ARG A 273 -10.02 17.66 -37.98
CA ARG A 273 -9.24 16.39 -38.12
C ARG A 273 -10.03 15.12 -37.74
N LEU A 274 -11.30 15.02 -38.13
CA LEU A 274 -12.10 13.79 -38.03
C LEU A 274 -11.56 12.60 -38.84
N ALA A 275 -10.66 12.85 -39.81
CA ALA A 275 -9.94 11.78 -40.52
C ALA A 275 -8.99 10.96 -39.61
N HIS A 276 -8.67 11.43 -38.40
CA HIS A 276 -7.76 10.73 -37.50
C HIS A 276 -8.43 9.86 -36.43
N LEU A 277 -9.75 9.89 -36.23
CA LEU A 277 -10.38 8.96 -35.26
C LEU A 277 -10.36 7.51 -35.79
N GLU A 278 -10.51 7.31 -37.10
CA GLU A 278 -10.42 5.99 -37.74
C GLU A 278 -8.98 5.45 -37.84
N GLU A 279 -7.98 6.33 -37.96
CA GLU A 279 -6.55 6.01 -37.98
C GLU A 279 -5.99 5.85 -36.54
N ALA A 280 -6.47 6.67 -35.58
CA ALA A 280 -6.06 6.64 -34.16
C ALA A 280 -6.61 5.43 -33.39
N ALA A 281 -7.75 4.88 -33.84
CA ALA A 281 -8.23 3.58 -33.36
C ALA A 281 -7.38 2.40 -33.87
N ARG A 282 -6.59 2.59 -34.95
CA ARG A 282 -5.75 1.57 -35.59
C ARG A 282 -4.24 1.74 -35.35
N THR A 283 -3.79 2.95 -35.06
CA THR A 283 -2.40 3.32 -34.79
C THR A 283 -2.41 4.29 -33.62
N ALA A 284 -1.61 4.08 -32.58
CA ALA A 284 -1.68 4.83 -31.31
C ALA A 284 -1.28 6.33 -31.44
N THR A 285 -1.96 7.13 -32.28
CA THR A 285 -1.60 8.53 -32.53
C THR A 285 -2.84 9.40 -32.82
N ARG A 286 -3.18 10.19 -31.77
CA ARG A 286 -3.96 11.45 -31.69
C ARG A 286 -5.50 11.44 -31.64
N PRO A 287 -6.06 11.03 -30.49
CA PRO A 287 -7.32 11.52 -29.92
C PRO A 287 -7.33 13.02 -29.49
N ALA A 288 -6.19 13.72 -29.56
CA ALA A 288 -5.98 15.03 -28.94
C ALA A 288 -6.96 16.14 -29.39
N ALA A 289 -7.39 16.15 -30.65
CA ALA A 289 -8.24 17.23 -31.19
C ALA A 289 -9.64 17.31 -30.54
N VAL A 290 -10.19 16.17 -30.10
CA VAL A 290 -11.49 16.15 -29.42
C VAL A 290 -11.34 16.59 -27.95
N PHE A 291 -10.25 16.19 -27.30
CA PHE A 291 -9.95 16.63 -25.93
C PHE A 291 -9.60 18.12 -25.85
N ASP A 292 -9.07 18.72 -26.92
CA ASP A 292 -8.87 20.18 -27.02
C ASP A 292 -10.20 20.94 -26.87
N VAL A 293 -11.30 20.41 -27.43
CA VAL A 293 -12.63 21.03 -27.29
C VAL A 293 -13.04 20.99 -25.82
N PHE A 294 -13.02 19.82 -25.17
CA PHE A 294 -13.39 19.70 -23.76
C PHE A 294 -12.54 20.57 -22.83
N TYR A 295 -11.25 20.66 -23.13
CA TYR A 295 -10.32 21.50 -22.38
C TYR A 295 -10.62 23.01 -22.54
N ARG A 296 -10.94 23.47 -23.75
CA ARG A 296 -11.28 24.89 -24.01
C ARG A 296 -12.58 25.32 -23.35
N GLU A 297 -13.53 24.40 -23.17
CA GLU A 297 -14.78 24.68 -22.46
C GLU A 297 -14.61 24.75 -20.93
N LEU A 298 -13.47 24.33 -20.37
CA LEU A 298 -13.24 24.41 -18.92
C LEU A 298 -13.18 25.86 -18.45
N ASP A 299 -13.73 26.16 -17.28
CA ASP A 299 -13.48 27.42 -16.60
C ASP A 299 -11.98 27.58 -16.27
N PRO A 300 -11.49 28.81 -16.01
CA PRO A 300 -10.07 29.07 -15.82
C PRO A 300 -9.39 28.22 -14.75
N ASP A 301 -10.10 27.91 -13.66
CA ASP A 301 -9.54 27.17 -12.52
C ASP A 301 -9.46 25.68 -12.82
N ALA A 302 -10.53 25.10 -13.36
CA ALA A 302 -10.52 23.71 -13.82
C ALA A 302 -9.47 23.48 -14.93
N ARG A 303 -9.26 24.47 -15.80
CA ARG A 303 -8.24 24.45 -16.85
C ARG A 303 -6.81 24.49 -16.29
N LEU A 304 -6.61 25.26 -15.21
CA LEU A 304 -5.34 25.31 -14.50
C LEU A 304 -5.05 24.00 -13.77
N LEU A 305 -6.03 23.42 -13.07
CA LEU A 305 -5.91 22.11 -12.44
C LEU A 305 -5.63 21.00 -13.47
N TYR A 306 -6.37 20.97 -14.58
CA TYR A 306 -6.18 19.98 -15.65
C TYR A 306 -4.74 19.98 -16.20
N ARG A 307 -4.19 21.16 -16.48
CA ARG A 307 -2.79 21.32 -16.90
C ARG A 307 -1.81 20.91 -15.81
N ALA A 308 -2.10 21.28 -14.56
CA ALA A 308 -1.25 20.93 -13.44
C ALA A 308 -1.14 19.41 -13.29
N LEU A 309 -2.27 18.70 -13.37
CA LEU A 309 -2.30 17.22 -13.34
C LEU A 309 -1.52 16.58 -14.50
N GLY A 310 -1.41 17.25 -15.65
CA GLY A 310 -0.52 16.82 -16.74
C GLY A 310 0.98 16.89 -16.41
N VAL A 311 1.39 17.67 -15.41
CA VAL A 311 2.78 17.71 -14.89
C VAL A 311 3.02 16.61 -13.85
N HIS A 312 1.96 16.11 -13.20
CA HIS A 312 2.04 15.06 -12.20
C HIS A 312 2.63 13.77 -12.81
N PRO A 313 3.45 12.97 -12.08
CA PRO A 313 4.06 11.76 -12.66
C PRO A 313 3.11 10.56 -12.77
N THR A 314 2.03 10.54 -11.98
CA THR A 314 1.03 9.48 -11.99
C THR A 314 -0.34 10.02 -12.42
N ARG A 315 -1.21 9.13 -12.90
CA ARG A 315 -2.57 9.48 -13.34
C ARG A 315 -3.57 9.60 -12.19
N ASP A 316 -3.23 9.06 -11.03
CA ASP A 316 -4.05 9.07 -9.82
C ASP A 316 -3.47 10.02 -8.75
N PHE A 317 -4.36 10.60 -7.95
CA PHE A 317 -4.04 11.59 -6.93
C PHE A 317 -5.13 11.65 -5.86
N ASP A 318 -4.80 12.28 -4.73
CA ASP A 318 -5.79 12.61 -3.69
C ASP A 318 -6.28 14.07 -3.82
N ARG A 319 -7.37 14.39 -3.12
CA ARG A 319 -7.93 15.75 -3.17
C ARG A 319 -6.99 16.85 -2.65
N TRP A 320 -6.06 16.52 -1.76
CA TRP A 320 -5.15 17.52 -1.19
C TRP A 320 -4.10 17.95 -2.21
N LEU A 321 -3.69 17.06 -3.11
CA LEU A 321 -2.87 17.43 -4.26
C LEU A 321 -3.59 18.47 -5.14
N ALA A 322 -4.90 18.33 -5.39
CA ALA A 322 -5.66 19.31 -6.16
C ALA A 322 -5.68 20.69 -5.47
N ARG A 323 -5.81 20.72 -4.14
CA ARG A 323 -5.71 21.96 -3.35
C ARG A 323 -4.31 22.58 -3.39
N ALA A 324 -3.26 21.77 -3.47
CA ALA A 324 -1.88 22.27 -3.56
C ALA A 324 -1.61 23.07 -4.85
N VAL A 325 -2.44 22.91 -5.88
CA VAL A 325 -2.40 23.72 -7.10
C VAL A 325 -2.81 25.18 -6.85
N PHE A 326 -3.64 25.43 -5.82
CA PHE A 326 -4.19 26.74 -5.46
C PHE A 326 -3.73 27.15 -4.04
N PRO A 327 -2.50 27.68 -3.88
CA PRO A 327 -1.97 28.02 -2.57
C PRO A 327 -2.84 29.07 -1.88
N GLY A 328 -3.25 28.78 -0.64
CA GLY A 328 -4.07 29.69 0.17
C GLY A 328 -5.58 29.63 -0.06
N ASP A 329 -6.05 28.87 -1.07
CA ASP A 329 -7.49 28.72 -1.35
C ASP A 329 -7.84 27.24 -1.64
N ALA A 330 -8.07 26.48 -0.57
CA ALA A 330 -8.45 25.06 -0.67
C ALA A 330 -9.83 24.86 -1.32
N ASP A 331 -10.74 25.84 -1.18
CA ASP A 331 -12.10 25.77 -1.73
C ASP A 331 -12.06 25.89 -3.26
N GLN A 332 -11.18 26.73 -3.79
CA GLN A 332 -10.92 26.82 -5.23
C GLN A 332 -10.44 25.49 -5.82
N GLY A 333 -9.52 24.80 -5.13
CA GLY A 333 -9.04 23.48 -5.55
C GLY A 333 -10.13 22.40 -5.55
N ASP A 334 -10.98 22.38 -4.52
CA ASP A 334 -12.12 21.45 -4.46
C ASP A 334 -13.13 21.74 -5.59
N LYS A 335 -13.47 23.02 -5.83
CA LYS A 335 -14.38 23.42 -6.91
C LYS A 335 -13.87 23.04 -8.30
N ALA A 336 -12.58 23.28 -8.57
CA ALA A 336 -11.95 22.90 -9.82
C ALA A 336 -11.99 21.37 -10.02
N LEU A 337 -11.72 20.61 -8.95
CA LEU A 337 -11.83 19.14 -8.98
C LEU A 337 -13.26 18.67 -9.23
N ASP A 338 -14.25 19.30 -8.61
CA ASP A 338 -15.68 19.00 -8.83
C ASP A 338 -16.11 19.26 -10.28
N VAL A 339 -15.58 20.28 -10.94
CA VAL A 339 -15.81 20.50 -12.38
C VAL A 339 -15.22 19.36 -13.20
N LEU A 340 -13.96 18.95 -12.93
CA LEU A 340 -13.33 17.86 -13.67
C LEU A 340 -14.06 16.52 -13.49
N LEU A 341 -14.61 16.27 -12.29
CA LEU A 341 -15.45 15.10 -11.99
C LEU A 341 -16.75 15.11 -12.78
N ARG A 342 -17.50 16.22 -12.75
CA ARG A 342 -18.78 16.34 -13.45
C ARG A 342 -18.62 16.21 -14.97
N ARG A 343 -17.51 16.71 -15.52
CA ARG A 343 -17.15 16.56 -16.94
C ARG A 343 -16.50 15.21 -17.30
N SER A 344 -16.46 14.28 -16.36
CA SER A 344 -15.85 12.95 -16.51
C SER A 344 -14.36 12.97 -16.92
N LEU A 345 -13.67 14.12 -16.78
CA LEU A 345 -12.23 14.26 -17.07
C LEU A 345 -11.36 13.64 -15.98
N VAL A 346 -11.92 13.54 -14.78
CA VAL A 346 -11.42 12.80 -13.64
C VAL A 346 -12.55 11.89 -13.15
N LYS A 347 -12.22 10.71 -12.67
CA LYS A 347 -13.15 9.81 -11.96
C LYS A 347 -12.60 9.47 -10.58
N VAL A 348 -13.47 8.99 -9.69
CA VAL A 348 -13.03 8.39 -8.43
C VAL A 348 -12.89 6.89 -8.64
N ASP A 349 -11.73 6.33 -8.33
CA ASP A 349 -11.50 4.90 -8.37
C ASP A 349 -12.07 4.19 -7.13
N TRP A 350 -11.83 2.88 -7.05
CA TRP A 350 -12.38 2.03 -6.01
C TRP A 350 -11.71 2.23 -4.65
N ALA A 351 -10.49 2.77 -4.61
CA ALA A 351 -9.77 3.14 -3.40
C ALA A 351 -10.16 4.54 -2.90
N GLY A 352 -11.08 5.22 -3.60
CA GLY A 352 -11.50 6.58 -3.28
C GLY A 352 -10.51 7.64 -3.77
N ARG A 353 -9.56 7.28 -4.65
CA ARG A 353 -8.61 8.22 -5.27
C ARG A 353 -9.18 8.79 -6.56
N TYR A 354 -8.71 9.97 -6.92
CA TYR A 354 -9.05 10.61 -8.18
C TYR A 354 -8.10 10.10 -9.26
N VAL A 355 -8.62 9.76 -10.43
CA VAL A 355 -7.81 9.24 -11.54
C VAL A 355 -8.22 9.84 -12.87
N MET A 356 -7.24 10.24 -13.66
CA MET A 356 -7.40 10.59 -15.07
C MET A 356 -7.27 9.33 -15.92
N GLU A 357 -8.23 9.13 -16.82
CA GLU A 357 -8.13 8.06 -17.82
C GLU A 357 -6.94 8.29 -18.74
N ASP A 358 -6.37 7.20 -19.28
CA ASP A 358 -5.11 7.23 -20.03
C ASP A 358 -5.06 8.31 -21.11
N LEU A 359 -6.09 8.42 -21.96
CA LEU A 359 -6.14 9.42 -23.03
C LEU A 359 -6.29 10.84 -22.48
N THR A 360 -7.04 10.99 -21.40
CA THR A 360 -7.27 12.27 -20.74
C THR A 360 -5.99 12.78 -20.08
N TYR A 361 -5.24 11.88 -19.44
CA TYR A 361 -3.93 12.18 -18.85
C TYR A 361 -2.87 12.47 -19.92
N GLU A 362 -2.81 11.67 -20.99
CA GLU A 362 -1.91 11.91 -22.14
C GLU A 362 -2.18 13.29 -22.78
N HIS A 363 -3.45 13.65 -22.95
CA HIS A 363 -3.82 14.99 -23.42
C HIS A 363 -3.42 16.09 -22.43
N ALA A 364 -3.72 15.94 -21.13
CA ALA A 364 -3.30 16.88 -20.10
C ALA A 364 -1.78 17.10 -20.09
N ARG A 365 -0.99 16.04 -20.29
CA ARG A 365 0.47 16.11 -20.41
C ARG A 365 0.90 16.89 -21.66
N LEU A 366 0.25 16.67 -22.80
CA LEU A 366 0.53 17.44 -24.03
C LEU A 366 0.22 18.92 -23.87
N VAL A 367 -0.93 19.26 -23.24
CA VAL A 367 -1.28 20.65 -22.94
C VAL A 367 -0.25 21.25 -21.98
N ALA A 368 0.11 20.53 -20.91
CA ALA A 368 1.13 20.95 -19.98
C ALA A 368 2.50 21.14 -20.66
N GLU A 369 2.86 20.31 -21.64
CA GLU A 369 4.10 20.43 -22.40
C GLU A 369 4.16 21.72 -23.24
N GLY A 370 3.01 22.25 -23.65
CA GLY A 370 2.87 23.52 -24.38
C GLY A 370 2.99 24.77 -23.50
N GLU A 371 2.94 24.64 -22.17
CA GLU A 371 3.07 25.76 -21.24
C GLU A 371 4.52 26.24 -21.08
N GLU A 372 4.65 27.49 -20.64
CA GLU A 372 5.95 28.10 -20.37
C GLU A 372 6.76 27.25 -19.36
N PRO A 373 8.06 26.99 -19.60
CA PRO A 373 8.87 26.15 -18.72
C PRO A 373 8.89 26.62 -17.25
N ALA A 374 8.70 27.91 -17.00
CA ALA A 374 8.64 28.47 -15.65
C ALA A 374 7.35 28.05 -14.90
N GLU A 375 6.21 28.06 -15.57
CA GLU A 375 4.93 27.68 -14.98
C GLU A 375 4.90 26.18 -14.63
N ARG A 376 5.43 25.33 -15.52
CA ARG A 376 5.55 23.89 -15.26
C ARG A 376 6.47 23.59 -14.07
N ARG A 377 7.56 24.34 -13.92
CA ARG A 377 8.47 24.19 -12.77
C ARG A 377 7.78 24.59 -11.47
N GLU A 378 6.98 25.65 -11.50
CA GLU A 378 6.22 26.09 -10.32
C GLU A 378 5.16 25.07 -9.90
N VAL A 379 4.42 24.50 -10.86
CA VAL A 379 3.48 23.39 -10.57
C VAL A 379 4.21 22.19 -9.98
N HIS A 380 5.32 21.77 -10.60
CA HIS A 380 6.14 20.67 -10.10
C HIS A 380 6.58 20.91 -8.65
N ARG A 381 7.07 22.12 -8.35
CA ARG A 381 7.50 22.53 -7.01
C ARG A 381 6.36 22.43 -6.00
N ARG A 382 5.14 22.83 -6.36
CA ARG A 382 3.95 22.70 -5.48
C ARG A 382 3.61 21.25 -5.18
N PHE A 383 3.71 20.35 -6.16
CA PHE A 383 3.51 18.92 -5.94
C PHE A 383 4.63 18.30 -5.09
N ALA A 384 5.88 18.67 -5.34
CA ALA A 384 7.00 18.24 -4.53
C ALA A 384 6.83 18.70 -3.06
N ASP A 385 6.45 19.96 -2.84
CA ASP A 385 6.13 20.48 -1.51
C ASP A 385 4.97 19.70 -0.86
N TYR A 386 3.88 19.43 -1.61
CA TYR A 386 2.77 18.63 -1.09
C TYR A 386 3.22 17.27 -0.57
N TYR A 387 3.98 16.51 -1.37
CA TYR A 387 4.45 15.19 -0.97
C TYR A 387 5.45 15.25 0.18
N LEU A 388 6.37 16.22 0.17
CA LEU A 388 7.37 16.36 1.23
C LEU A 388 6.73 16.73 2.56
N PHE A 389 5.87 17.73 2.58
CA PHE A 389 5.21 18.17 3.81
C PHE A 389 4.14 17.18 4.26
N GLY A 390 3.47 16.48 3.33
CA GLY A 390 2.60 15.34 3.62
C GLY A 390 3.35 14.22 4.34
N ALA A 391 4.52 13.81 3.84
CA ALA A 391 5.37 12.80 4.46
C ALA A 391 5.87 13.24 5.86
N VAL A 392 6.22 14.52 6.02
CA VAL A 392 6.61 15.11 7.32
C VAL A 392 5.45 15.07 8.31
N ALA A 393 4.25 15.45 7.89
CA ALA A 393 3.05 15.43 8.73
C ALA A 393 2.66 14.00 9.12
N ALA A 394 2.71 13.06 8.18
CA ALA A 394 2.49 11.64 8.40
C ALA A 394 3.52 11.08 9.40
N ASP A 395 4.82 11.33 9.20
CA ASP A 395 5.86 10.89 10.13
C ASP A 395 5.68 11.48 11.54
N LYS A 396 5.30 12.76 11.66
CA LYS A 396 5.01 13.44 12.95
C LYS A 396 3.98 12.69 13.79
N VAL A 397 2.93 12.16 13.16
CA VAL A 397 1.88 11.40 13.85
C VAL A 397 2.34 9.97 14.15
N ARG A 398 3.03 9.37 13.18
CA ARG A 398 3.40 7.95 13.16
C ARG A 398 4.56 7.62 14.09
N THR A 399 5.51 8.55 14.28
CA THR A 399 6.71 8.34 15.09
C THR A 399 6.96 9.48 16.07
N ASP A 400 7.52 9.15 17.24
CA ASP A 400 8.07 10.13 18.19
C ASP A 400 9.60 10.20 18.12
N ARG A 401 10.16 9.84 16.96
CA ARG A 401 11.60 9.82 16.74
C ARG A 401 12.19 11.23 16.81
N TRP A 402 13.49 11.28 16.96
CA TRP A 402 14.21 12.54 16.91
C TRP A 402 14.28 13.10 15.48
N ARG A 403 14.04 14.41 15.36
CA ARG A 403 13.97 15.20 14.13
C ARG A 403 14.86 16.41 14.35
N VAL A 404 15.91 16.53 13.55
CA VAL A 404 16.92 17.58 13.67
C VAL A 404 16.73 18.64 12.60
N SER A 405 16.28 18.20 11.44
CA SER A 405 16.07 19.01 10.25
C SER A 405 15.05 20.12 10.46
N ASP A 406 15.38 21.34 9.98
CA ASP A 406 14.48 22.49 9.95
C ASP A 406 13.18 22.22 9.18
N LEU A 407 13.19 21.23 8.30
CA LEU A 407 12.00 20.72 7.62
C LEU A 407 10.84 20.44 8.60
N TYR A 408 11.13 19.90 9.78
CA TYR A 408 10.08 19.57 10.76
C TYR A 408 9.55 20.79 11.52
N ARG A 409 10.22 21.95 11.43
CA ARG A 409 9.78 23.23 11.99
C ARG A 409 9.06 24.11 10.97
N ALA A 410 9.29 23.87 9.68
CA ALA A 410 8.66 24.63 8.61
C ALA A 410 7.13 24.41 8.58
N GLU A 411 6.40 25.49 8.27
CA GLU A 411 4.97 25.44 7.97
C GLU A 411 4.75 24.89 6.57
N ALA A 412 3.73 24.06 6.40
CA ALA A 412 3.38 23.51 5.10
C ALA A 412 2.83 24.63 4.20
N PRO A 413 3.28 24.76 2.94
CA PRO A 413 2.80 25.80 2.02
C PRO A 413 1.43 25.46 1.41
N CYS A 414 0.84 24.32 1.76
CA CYS A 414 -0.42 23.81 1.22
C CYS A 414 -1.25 23.09 2.29
N SER A 415 -2.52 22.85 1.97
CA SER A 415 -3.41 22.04 2.81
C SER A 415 -2.99 20.56 2.77
N LEU A 416 -2.89 19.93 3.93
CA LEU A 416 -2.52 18.52 4.09
C LEU A 416 -3.66 17.72 4.74
N PRO A 417 -3.67 16.38 4.62
CA PRO A 417 -4.53 15.52 5.42
C PRO A 417 -4.27 15.72 6.93
N ASP A 418 -5.34 15.81 7.73
CA ASP A 418 -5.23 15.88 9.19
C ASP A 418 -5.00 14.49 9.80
N PHE A 419 -3.78 13.99 9.65
CA PHE A 419 -3.39 12.68 10.19
C PHE A 419 -3.58 12.55 11.71
N ALA A 420 -3.68 13.66 12.46
CA ALA A 420 -3.90 13.58 13.90
C ALA A 420 -5.33 13.13 14.23
N ALA A 421 -6.30 13.46 13.38
CA ALA A 421 -7.71 13.07 13.54
C ALA A 421 -7.93 11.55 13.43
N THR A 422 -7.02 10.81 12.79
CA THR A 422 -7.13 9.34 12.64
C THR A 422 -6.57 8.58 13.84
N LYS A 423 -5.96 9.28 14.81
CA LYS A 423 -5.30 8.67 15.97
C LYS A 423 -6.35 8.21 16.99
N ARG A 424 -6.54 6.89 17.13
CA ARG A 424 -7.29 6.33 18.26
C ARG A 424 -6.46 6.42 19.53
N GLU A 425 -7.08 6.82 20.64
CA GLU A 425 -6.48 6.66 21.97
C GLU A 425 -6.33 5.17 22.25
N ALA A 426 -5.08 4.71 22.41
CA ALA A 426 -4.80 3.38 22.91
C ALA A 426 -5.14 3.34 24.41
N GLY A 427 -6.38 2.99 24.73
CA GLY A 427 -6.72 2.57 26.09
C GLY A 427 -5.97 1.29 26.45
N SER A 428 -5.70 1.05 27.74
CA SER A 428 -5.20 -0.26 28.18
C SER A 428 -6.24 -1.32 27.80
N VAL A 429 -5.86 -2.26 26.93
CA VAL A 429 -6.73 -3.37 26.55
C VAL A 429 -6.20 -4.62 27.23
N ASP A 430 -7.01 -5.25 28.06
CA ASP A 430 -6.70 -6.57 28.62
C ASP A 430 -6.60 -7.62 27.49
N LEU A 431 -5.81 -8.67 27.68
CA LEU A 431 -5.51 -9.69 26.66
C LEU A 431 -6.78 -10.27 26.04
N ASP A 432 -7.80 -10.55 26.84
CA ASP A 432 -9.07 -11.10 26.35
C ASP A 432 -9.83 -10.10 25.47
N ALA A 433 -9.91 -8.84 25.88
CA ALA A 433 -10.53 -7.78 25.09
C ALA A 433 -9.74 -7.48 23.81
N TRP A 434 -8.42 -7.64 23.83
CA TRP A 434 -7.54 -7.47 22.69
C TRP A 434 -7.70 -8.62 21.68
N LEU A 435 -7.73 -9.87 22.16
CA LEU A 435 -8.05 -11.05 21.35
C LEU A 435 -9.43 -10.91 20.72
N GLU A 436 -10.44 -10.53 21.51
CA GLU A 436 -11.81 -10.31 21.02
C GLU A 436 -11.88 -9.18 19.99
N HIS A 437 -11.17 -8.06 20.21
CA HIS A 437 -11.07 -6.99 19.23
C HIS A 437 -10.45 -7.48 17.92
N ARG A 438 -9.35 -8.23 17.97
CA ARG A 438 -8.69 -8.77 16.76
C ARG A 438 -9.55 -9.81 16.04
N ARG A 439 -10.41 -10.55 16.75
CA ARG A 439 -11.46 -11.38 16.12
C ARG A 439 -12.44 -10.52 15.31
N HIS A 440 -12.79 -9.33 15.79
CA HIS A 440 -13.78 -8.42 15.19
C HIS A 440 -13.24 -7.39 14.17
N VAL A 441 -11.99 -6.93 14.29
CA VAL A 441 -11.37 -5.98 13.32
C VAL A 441 -11.30 -6.60 11.93
N ARG A 442 -11.13 -7.93 11.86
CA ARG A 442 -11.22 -8.75 10.64
C ARG A 442 -12.56 -8.58 9.90
N GLU A 443 -13.60 -8.04 10.54
CA GLU A 443 -14.91 -7.86 9.94
C GLU A 443 -15.21 -6.46 9.40
N ARG A 444 -14.48 -5.42 9.85
CA ARG A 444 -14.86 -3.99 9.68
C ARG A 444 -14.16 -3.22 8.57
N SER A 445 -13.07 -3.72 7.96
CA SER A 445 -12.31 -2.98 6.93
C SER A 445 -13.02 -2.74 5.59
N ALA A 446 -14.25 -3.22 5.38
CA ALA A 446 -14.94 -3.13 4.09
C ALA A 446 -15.94 -1.96 3.96
N ARG A 447 -15.96 -1.00 4.91
CA ARG A 447 -16.95 0.09 4.92
C ARG A 447 -16.36 1.40 5.46
N GLN A 448 -15.59 2.12 4.66
CA GLN A 448 -15.38 3.55 4.92
C GLN A 448 -15.64 4.40 3.68
N THR A 449 -16.51 5.39 3.87
CA THR A 449 -16.70 6.60 3.06
C THR A 449 -15.36 7.40 3.02
N PRO A 450 -15.10 8.29 2.05
CA PRO A 450 -13.81 8.98 1.95
C PRO A 450 -13.56 9.87 3.17
N GLY A 451 -12.73 9.39 4.09
CA GLY A 451 -12.26 10.10 5.27
C GLY A 451 -10.82 10.57 5.10
N VAL A 452 -10.26 11.19 6.15
CA VAL A 452 -8.82 11.46 6.19
C VAL A 452 -8.07 10.12 6.26
N PRO A 453 -7.13 9.83 5.34
CA PRO A 453 -6.37 8.59 5.39
C PRO A 453 -5.47 8.57 6.61
N SER A 454 -5.22 7.38 7.17
CA SER A 454 -4.14 7.20 8.13
C SER A 454 -2.77 7.48 7.47
N PRO A 455 -1.71 7.76 8.25
CA PRO A 455 -0.37 7.95 7.71
C PRO A 455 0.10 6.82 6.79
N ASP A 456 -0.13 5.56 7.16
CA ASP A 456 0.33 4.41 6.38
C ASP A 456 -0.48 4.26 5.07
N GLU A 457 -1.80 4.41 5.11
CA GLU A 457 -2.66 4.44 3.90
C GLU A 457 -2.25 5.56 2.94
N TRP A 458 -1.90 6.74 3.46
CA TRP A 458 -1.46 7.85 2.61
C TRP A 458 -0.11 7.58 1.96
N PHE A 459 0.85 6.99 2.68
CA PHE A 459 2.14 6.62 2.11
C PHE A 459 1.99 5.54 1.05
N GLU A 460 1.21 4.48 1.33
CA GLU A 460 0.93 3.41 0.37
C GLU A 460 0.37 3.97 -0.93
N ALA A 461 -0.67 4.80 -0.81
CA ALA A 461 -1.37 5.36 -1.94
C ALA A 461 -0.55 6.39 -2.74
N ASN A 462 0.52 6.96 -2.17
CA ASN A 462 1.32 8.01 -2.81
C ASN A 462 2.79 7.62 -3.07
N MET A 463 3.19 6.38 -2.79
CA MET A 463 4.59 5.96 -2.88
C MET A 463 5.16 6.09 -4.30
N ASP A 464 4.38 5.76 -5.32
CA ASP A 464 4.78 5.88 -6.72
C ASP A 464 5.11 7.32 -7.11
N ALA A 465 4.24 8.26 -6.73
CA ALA A 465 4.47 9.68 -6.97
C ALA A 465 5.71 10.15 -6.21
N ILE A 466 5.84 9.81 -4.92
CA ILE A 466 7.01 10.15 -4.10
C ILE A 466 8.31 9.65 -4.76
N LEU A 467 8.38 8.38 -5.18
CA LEU A 467 9.55 7.81 -5.82
C LEU A 467 9.84 8.48 -7.17
N ALA A 468 8.82 8.78 -7.97
CA ALA A 468 8.99 9.48 -9.25
C ALA A 468 9.56 10.90 -9.05
N PHE A 469 9.09 11.65 -8.06
CA PHE A 469 9.64 12.96 -7.70
C PHE A 469 11.09 12.85 -7.22
N VAL A 470 11.42 11.87 -6.38
CA VAL A 470 12.81 11.65 -5.92
C VAL A 470 13.75 11.24 -7.06
N GLN A 471 13.30 10.36 -7.97
CA GLN A 471 14.09 9.99 -9.15
C GLN A 471 14.35 11.20 -10.05
N ARG A 472 13.34 12.08 -10.23
CA ARG A 472 13.45 13.29 -11.04
C ARG A 472 14.36 14.33 -10.40
N SER A 473 14.30 14.52 -9.08
CA SER A 473 15.18 15.46 -8.36
C SER A 473 16.65 15.05 -8.45
N GLY A 474 16.92 13.73 -8.57
CA GLY A 474 18.26 13.18 -8.78
C GLY A 474 18.83 13.39 -10.19
N ARG A 475 18.03 13.79 -11.19
CA ARG A 475 18.52 14.04 -12.56
C ARG A 475 19.13 15.43 -12.65
N VAL A 476 20.37 15.52 -13.13
CA VAL A 476 21.02 16.80 -13.44
C VAL A 476 20.54 17.27 -14.82
N TRP A 477 19.92 18.45 -14.88
CA TRP A 477 19.49 19.06 -16.14
C TRP A 477 20.27 20.36 -16.35
N GLN A 478 21.04 20.43 -17.44
CA GLN A 478 21.87 21.59 -17.79
C GLN A 478 22.81 22.05 -16.65
N GLY A 479 23.36 21.11 -15.87
CA GLY A 479 24.28 21.40 -14.77
C GLY A 479 23.62 21.78 -13.43
N THR A 480 22.30 21.85 -13.37
CA THR A 480 21.53 22.13 -12.14
C THR A 480 20.60 20.98 -11.76
N ARG A 481 20.50 20.67 -10.46
CA ARG A 481 19.44 19.80 -9.93
C ARG A 481 18.16 20.62 -9.78
N PRO A 482 16.99 20.12 -10.22
CA PRO A 482 15.74 20.89 -10.19
C PRO A 482 15.37 21.39 -8.79
N GLU A 483 15.59 20.54 -7.79
CA GLU A 483 15.23 20.79 -6.39
C GLU A 483 16.32 20.21 -5.46
N PRO A 484 17.43 20.94 -5.25
CA PRO A 484 18.52 20.47 -4.40
C PRO A 484 18.04 20.16 -2.98
N GLY A 485 18.39 18.97 -2.50
CA GLY A 485 18.07 18.52 -1.16
C GLY A 485 16.66 17.92 -0.99
N TYR A 486 15.87 17.80 -2.05
CA TYR A 486 14.56 17.16 -1.98
C TYR A 486 14.67 15.68 -1.59
N ALA A 487 15.59 14.93 -2.21
CA ALA A 487 15.67 13.49 -2.04
C ALA A 487 16.11 13.09 -0.62
N TRP A 488 17.08 13.79 -0.03
CA TRP A 488 17.49 13.47 1.34
C TRP A 488 16.45 13.89 2.38
N ARG A 489 15.75 15.01 2.16
CA ARG A 489 14.62 15.43 3.02
C ARG A 489 13.47 14.43 2.95
N MET A 490 13.17 13.93 1.75
CA MET A 490 12.17 12.88 1.56
C MET A 490 12.60 11.57 2.22
N ALA A 491 13.87 11.18 2.11
CA ALA A 491 14.41 10.00 2.80
C ALA A 491 14.22 10.09 4.32
N GLU A 492 14.50 11.26 4.89
CA GLU A 492 14.25 11.51 6.30
C GLU A 492 12.77 11.39 6.63
N ALA A 493 11.86 11.92 5.81
CA ALA A 493 10.41 11.88 6.04
C ALA A 493 9.80 10.48 5.90
N THR A 494 10.31 9.64 5.00
CA THR A 494 9.81 8.28 4.75
C THR A 494 10.50 7.20 5.61
N ASN A 495 11.63 7.51 6.26
CA ASN A 495 12.42 6.53 7.02
C ASN A 495 11.58 5.71 8.01
N GLY A 496 10.72 6.37 8.76
CA GLY A 496 9.84 5.68 9.68
C GLY A 496 8.96 4.66 8.95
N TYR A 497 8.25 5.11 7.91
CA TYR A 497 7.28 4.30 7.18
C TYR A 497 7.93 3.04 6.64
N PHE A 498 9.07 3.18 5.95
CA PHE A 498 9.78 2.04 5.40
C PHE A 498 10.27 1.05 6.48
N THR A 499 10.79 1.54 7.60
CA THR A 499 11.25 0.66 8.69
C THR A 499 10.10 -0.13 9.32
N ALA A 500 8.91 0.46 9.44
CA ALA A 500 7.78 -0.23 10.06
C ALA A 500 7.08 -1.23 9.14
N ASN A 501 7.09 -0.98 7.83
CA ASN A 501 6.37 -1.79 6.84
C ASN A 501 7.28 -2.75 6.06
N GLY A 502 8.54 -2.92 6.46
CA GLY A 502 9.46 -3.91 5.86
C GLY A 502 9.84 -3.65 4.40
N ARG A 503 9.64 -2.44 3.88
CA ARG A 503 9.85 -2.03 2.47
C ARG A 503 11.32 -1.70 2.20
N VAL A 504 12.19 -2.69 2.35
CA VAL A 504 13.65 -2.49 2.41
C VAL A 504 14.26 -2.12 1.04
N ASP A 505 13.75 -2.68 -0.05
CA ASP A 505 14.30 -2.44 -1.39
C ASP A 505 13.98 -1.03 -1.90
N GLU A 506 12.74 -0.55 -1.73
CA GLU A 506 12.40 0.84 -2.06
C GLU A 506 13.15 1.82 -1.17
N ARG A 507 13.29 1.51 0.12
CA ARG A 507 14.08 2.31 1.07
C ARG A 507 15.53 2.44 0.61
N LEU A 508 16.18 1.35 0.23
CA LEU A 508 17.58 1.37 -0.23
C LEU A 508 17.75 2.14 -1.54
N THR A 509 16.78 2.02 -2.46
CA THR A 509 16.77 2.76 -3.74
C THR A 509 16.64 4.26 -3.48
N LEU A 510 15.71 4.66 -2.63
CA LEU A 510 15.51 6.05 -2.24
C LEU A 510 16.77 6.61 -1.54
N LEU A 511 17.35 5.86 -0.58
CA LEU A 511 18.55 6.27 0.15
C LEU A 511 19.77 6.45 -0.75
N ALA A 512 19.90 5.66 -1.83
CA ALA A 512 20.98 5.83 -2.80
C ALA A 512 20.87 7.15 -3.59
N LEU A 513 19.64 7.58 -3.92
CA LEU A 513 19.39 8.88 -4.56
C LEU A 513 19.61 10.03 -3.56
N ALA A 514 19.15 9.85 -2.33
CA ALA A 514 19.34 10.81 -1.24
C ALA A 514 20.82 11.03 -0.91
N GLU A 515 21.66 10.00 -0.95
CA GLU A 515 23.10 10.12 -0.67
C GLU A 515 23.76 11.06 -1.68
N ARG A 516 23.47 10.88 -2.98
CA ARG A 516 23.96 11.75 -4.05
C ARG A 516 23.44 13.17 -3.87
N ASP A 517 22.18 13.31 -3.47
CA ASP A 517 21.54 14.60 -3.24
C ASP A 517 22.12 15.37 -2.04
N ALA A 518 22.61 14.64 -1.03
CA ALA A 518 23.24 15.19 0.17
C ALA A 518 24.73 15.55 -0.01
N GLU A 519 25.36 15.22 -1.14
CA GLU A 519 26.76 15.61 -1.42
C GLU A 519 26.97 17.13 -1.26
N GLY A 520 27.95 17.52 -0.45
CA GLY A 520 28.23 18.92 -0.10
C GLY A 520 27.43 19.44 1.12
N ASN A 521 26.61 18.59 1.75
CA ASN A 521 25.96 18.86 3.03
C ASN A 521 26.26 17.71 4.01
N ASP A 522 27.28 17.88 4.85
CA ASP A 522 27.79 16.83 5.73
C ASP A 522 26.76 16.33 6.75
N ASP A 523 25.90 17.21 7.27
CA ASP A 523 24.83 16.82 8.20
C ASP A 523 23.76 15.93 7.51
N ALA A 524 23.33 16.31 6.30
CA ALA A 524 22.40 15.49 5.53
C ALA A 524 23.03 14.17 5.12
N LEU A 525 24.30 14.18 4.70
CA LEU A 525 25.04 13.01 4.26
C LEU A 525 25.22 12.03 5.41
N ALA A 526 25.59 12.51 6.60
CA ALA A 526 25.69 11.70 7.80
C ALA A 526 24.38 10.96 8.11
N ARG A 527 23.24 11.66 8.09
CA ARG A 527 21.91 11.09 8.40
C ARG A 527 21.46 10.07 7.37
N VAL A 528 21.64 10.34 6.08
CA VAL A 528 21.29 9.41 4.99
C VAL A 528 22.14 8.14 5.07
N LEU A 529 23.45 8.28 5.26
CA LEU A 529 24.36 7.14 5.36
C LEU A 529 24.09 6.28 6.60
N ALA A 530 23.71 6.90 7.73
CA ALA A 530 23.28 6.16 8.92
C ALA A 530 22.05 5.28 8.65
N GLN A 531 21.02 5.84 8.00
CA GLN A 531 19.81 5.09 7.62
C GLN A 531 20.10 3.99 6.60
N ARG A 532 21.01 4.24 5.65
CA ARG A 532 21.44 3.24 4.66
C ARG A 532 22.20 2.10 5.32
N GLY A 533 23.10 2.43 6.24
CA GLY A 533 23.83 1.46 7.07
C GLY A 533 22.89 0.61 7.92
N GLU A 534 21.90 1.21 8.58
CA GLU A 534 20.84 0.51 9.31
C GLU A 534 20.08 -0.48 8.41
N ALA A 535 19.63 -0.03 7.23
CA ALA A 535 18.87 -0.88 6.30
C ALA A 535 19.71 -2.08 5.81
N MET A 536 20.99 -1.86 5.49
CA MET A 536 21.93 -2.93 5.11
C MET A 536 22.19 -3.90 6.26
N LEU A 537 22.32 -3.40 7.49
CA LEU A 537 22.50 -4.22 8.69
C LEU A 537 21.30 -5.13 8.93
N GLY A 538 20.07 -4.62 8.70
CA GLY A 538 18.84 -5.41 8.77
C GLY A 538 18.80 -6.58 7.78
N GLN A 539 19.44 -6.42 6.61
CA GLN A 539 19.58 -7.45 5.58
C GLN A 539 20.80 -8.37 5.78
N GLY A 540 21.56 -8.20 6.87
CA GLY A 540 22.79 -8.97 7.13
C GLY A 540 23.97 -8.59 6.23
N ARG A 541 23.90 -7.48 5.49
CA ARG A 541 24.97 -6.98 4.59
C ARG A 541 26.03 -6.21 5.39
N LEU A 542 26.72 -6.92 6.30
CA LEU A 542 27.58 -6.31 7.32
C LEU A 542 28.70 -5.42 6.75
N THR A 543 29.39 -5.86 5.70
CA THR A 543 30.49 -5.10 5.05
C THR A 543 30.01 -3.78 4.43
N GLU A 544 28.84 -3.80 3.79
CA GLU A 544 28.27 -2.60 3.16
C GLU A 544 27.70 -1.65 4.22
N ALA A 545 27.08 -2.21 5.27
CA ALA A 545 26.63 -1.45 6.42
C ALA A 545 27.81 -0.71 7.08
N ARG A 546 28.92 -1.41 7.33
CA ARG A 546 30.17 -0.84 7.85
C ARG A 546 30.63 0.36 7.03
N THR A 547 30.74 0.18 5.71
CA THR A 547 31.19 1.23 4.79
C THR A 547 30.29 2.48 4.89
N CYS A 548 28.96 2.29 4.95
CA CYS A 548 28.03 3.40 5.10
C CYS A 548 28.16 4.08 6.47
N LEU A 549 28.26 3.31 7.55
CA LEU A 549 28.31 3.84 8.91
C LEU A 549 29.62 4.56 9.24
N GLU A 550 30.76 4.08 8.73
CA GLU A 550 32.06 4.77 8.86
C GLU A 550 32.07 6.09 8.09
N ARG A 551 31.47 6.12 6.89
CA ARG A 551 31.29 7.38 6.13
C ARG A 551 30.30 8.32 6.81
N SER A 552 29.25 7.77 7.43
CA SER A 552 28.29 8.54 8.23
C SER A 552 28.99 9.23 9.41
N LEU A 553 29.82 8.49 10.15
CA LEU A 553 30.62 9.02 11.25
C LEU A 553 31.61 10.09 10.79
N ALA A 554 32.28 9.88 9.65
CA ALA A 554 33.22 10.85 9.09
C ALA A 554 32.51 12.17 8.73
N ALA A 555 31.35 12.11 8.08
CA ALA A 555 30.55 13.30 7.77
C ALA A 555 30.02 13.98 9.04
N ALA A 556 29.58 13.22 10.04
CA ALA A 556 29.08 13.76 11.30
C ALA A 556 30.15 14.45 12.16
N ARG A 557 31.44 14.23 11.88
CA ARG A 557 32.57 14.90 12.53
C ARG A 557 33.04 16.16 11.79
N GLY A 558 32.39 16.52 10.66
CA GLY A 558 32.69 17.74 9.91
C GLY A 558 32.38 19.02 10.68
N ASP A 559 33.01 20.12 10.28
CA ASP A 559 32.81 21.43 10.91
C ASP A 559 31.34 21.89 10.83
N GLY A 560 30.74 22.22 11.98
CA GLY A 560 29.36 22.69 12.06
C GLY A 560 28.29 21.59 12.11
N ALA A 561 28.66 20.32 12.12
CA ALA A 561 27.73 19.20 12.29
C ALA A 561 27.17 19.12 13.72
N ASP A 562 25.93 18.64 13.85
CA ASP A 562 25.31 18.41 15.16
C ASP A 562 25.98 17.21 15.87
N PRO A 563 26.54 17.36 17.08
CA PRO A 563 27.22 16.28 17.80
C PRO A 563 26.38 15.01 17.96
N ARG A 564 25.05 15.15 18.01
CA ARG A 564 24.12 14.02 18.13
C ARG A 564 24.08 13.14 16.88
N GLY A 565 24.44 13.68 15.71
CA GLY A 565 24.65 12.89 14.48
C GLY A 565 25.84 11.93 14.62
N GLN A 566 26.91 12.37 15.28
CA GLN A 566 28.07 11.52 15.60
C GLN A 566 27.66 10.42 16.58
N GLY A 567 26.92 10.77 17.64
CA GLY A 567 26.36 9.80 18.58
C GLY A 567 25.52 8.72 17.89
N ALA A 568 24.62 9.11 16.99
CA ALA A 568 23.79 8.17 16.23
C ALA A 568 24.60 7.23 15.32
N ALA A 569 25.64 7.73 14.64
CA ALA A 569 26.51 6.90 13.81
C ALA A 569 27.30 5.87 14.66
N LEU A 570 27.82 6.30 15.81
CA LEU A 570 28.51 5.44 16.77
C LEU A 570 27.59 4.37 17.38
N GLU A 571 26.33 4.70 17.69
CA GLU A 571 25.33 3.71 18.12
C GLU A 571 25.19 2.59 17.09
N TRP A 572 25.03 2.93 15.81
CA TRP A 572 24.91 1.94 14.74
C TRP A 572 26.18 1.12 14.54
N LEU A 573 27.37 1.73 14.66
CA LEU A 573 28.65 1.00 14.63
C LEU A 573 28.81 0.05 15.82
N GLY A 574 28.27 0.43 16.99
CA GLY A 574 28.17 -0.43 18.16
C GLY A 574 27.30 -1.67 17.91
N ILE A 575 26.12 -1.46 17.32
CA ILE A 575 25.20 -2.54 16.94
C ILE A 575 25.83 -3.45 15.87
N LEU A 576 26.54 -2.87 14.90
CA LEU A 576 27.28 -3.61 13.87
C LEU A 576 28.37 -4.50 14.50
N GLY A 577 29.23 -3.95 15.37
CA GLY A 577 30.27 -4.73 16.04
C GLY A 577 29.68 -5.91 16.83
N ARG A 578 28.55 -5.70 17.51
CA ARG A 578 27.81 -6.77 18.19
C ARG A 578 27.32 -7.85 17.22
N ARG A 579 26.84 -7.48 16.02
CA ARG A 579 26.40 -8.44 14.99
C ARG A 579 27.56 -9.24 14.42
N GLU A 580 28.76 -8.67 14.35
CA GLU A 580 29.97 -9.34 13.90
C GLU A 580 30.63 -10.20 14.99
N GLY A 581 30.19 -10.06 16.25
CA GLY A 581 30.81 -10.74 17.39
C GLY A 581 31.98 -10.00 18.02
N ASP A 582 32.31 -8.80 17.52
CA ASP A 582 33.39 -7.96 18.05
C ASP A 582 32.89 -7.14 19.25
N VAL A 583 32.92 -7.78 20.43
CA VAL A 583 32.54 -7.16 21.71
C VAL A 583 33.38 -5.91 22.01
N GLY A 584 34.66 -5.90 21.65
CA GLY A 584 35.58 -4.81 21.95
C GLY A 584 35.22 -3.54 21.17
N ALA A 585 35.08 -3.67 19.84
CA ALA A 585 34.66 -2.56 18.99
C ALA A 585 33.23 -2.10 19.31
N ALA A 586 32.32 -3.05 19.58
CA ALA A 586 30.94 -2.72 19.93
C ALA A 586 30.87 -1.84 21.19
N ARG A 587 31.58 -2.23 22.24
CA ARG A 587 31.63 -1.50 23.52
C ARG A 587 32.28 -0.13 23.35
N ALA A 588 33.41 -0.06 22.65
CA ALA A 588 34.13 1.20 22.44
C ALA A 588 33.27 2.25 21.71
N HIS A 589 32.57 1.86 20.64
CA HIS A 589 31.70 2.80 19.91
C HIS A 589 30.51 3.28 20.76
N LEU A 590 29.88 2.39 21.55
CA LEU A 590 28.79 2.79 22.45
C LEU A 590 29.30 3.70 23.57
N GLU A 591 30.45 3.42 24.17
CA GLU A 591 31.04 4.31 25.18
C GLU A 591 31.37 5.70 24.62
N GLU A 592 31.83 5.77 23.36
CA GLU A 592 32.06 7.03 22.66
C GLU A 592 30.75 7.77 22.31
N SER A 593 29.67 7.05 22.01
CA SER A 593 28.39 7.67 21.63
C SER A 593 27.70 8.37 22.80
N LEU A 594 27.79 7.81 24.02
CA LEU A 594 27.03 8.26 25.19
C LEU A 594 27.09 9.76 25.47
N PRO A 595 28.26 10.43 25.55
CA PRO A 595 28.33 11.88 25.81
C PRO A 595 27.78 12.74 24.67
N LEU A 596 27.54 12.16 23.48
CA LEU A 596 27.05 12.84 22.29
C LEU A 596 25.52 12.72 22.14
N LEU A 597 24.87 11.87 22.94
CA LEU A 597 23.41 11.69 22.88
C LEU A 597 22.66 12.87 23.49
N ASP A 598 21.42 13.09 23.04
CA ASP A 598 20.54 14.10 23.62
C ASP A 598 20.05 13.67 25.02
N HIS A 599 20.74 14.11 26.07
CA HIS A 599 20.40 13.79 27.46
C HIS A 599 19.04 14.36 27.91
N THR A 600 18.41 15.26 27.14
CA THR A 600 17.03 15.71 27.41
C THR A 600 15.97 14.73 26.91
N ARG A 601 16.38 13.64 26.25
CA ARG A 601 15.51 12.63 25.67
C ARG A 601 15.76 11.27 26.29
N PRO A 602 15.00 10.90 27.34
CA PRO A 602 15.17 9.63 28.05
C PRO A 602 15.19 8.41 27.10
N LYS A 603 14.35 8.38 26.06
CA LYS A 603 14.32 7.28 25.07
C LYS A 603 15.67 7.02 24.37
N ALA A 604 16.47 8.05 24.07
CA ALA A 604 17.76 7.85 23.41
C ALA A 604 18.75 7.15 24.35
N LEU A 605 18.80 7.58 25.61
CA LEU A 605 19.59 6.93 26.67
C LEU A 605 19.08 5.51 26.98
N GLY A 606 17.76 5.31 26.94
CA GLY A 606 17.14 4.00 27.04
C GLY A 606 17.63 3.03 25.97
N LEU A 607 17.61 3.44 24.69
CA LEU A 607 18.13 2.62 23.59
C LEU A 607 19.62 2.33 23.75
N HIS A 608 20.44 3.33 24.08
CA HIS A 608 21.87 3.16 24.34
C HIS A 608 22.14 2.07 25.39
N HIS A 609 21.50 2.17 26.55
CA HIS A 609 21.67 1.16 27.62
C HIS A 609 21.11 -0.21 27.23
N MET A 610 20.08 -0.27 26.39
CA MET A 610 19.62 -1.55 25.83
C MET A 610 20.72 -2.19 24.97
N HIS A 611 21.39 -1.41 24.13
CA HIS A 611 22.49 -1.89 23.29
C HIS A 611 23.71 -2.33 24.11
N MET A 612 24.07 -1.57 25.15
CA MET A 612 25.12 -1.95 26.12
C MET A 612 24.77 -3.27 26.84
N GLY A 613 23.51 -3.47 27.22
CA GLY A 613 23.05 -4.72 27.83
C GLY A 613 23.18 -5.92 26.88
N ASP A 614 22.82 -5.75 25.61
CA ASP A 614 22.98 -6.79 24.59
C ASP A 614 24.46 -7.12 24.31
N VAL A 615 25.35 -6.12 24.34
CA VAL A 615 26.81 -6.34 24.22
C VAL A 615 27.35 -7.07 25.46
N ALA A 616 26.88 -6.72 26.65
CA ALA A 616 27.28 -7.40 27.89
C ALA A 616 26.82 -8.87 27.90
N LEU A 617 25.62 -9.18 27.38
CA LEU A 617 25.20 -10.58 27.20
C LEU A 617 26.09 -11.34 26.23
N LEU A 618 26.45 -10.72 25.10
CA LEU A 618 27.37 -11.33 24.14
C LEU A 618 28.78 -11.57 24.74
N ALA A 619 29.19 -10.71 25.68
CA ALA A 619 30.42 -10.83 26.43
C ALA A 619 30.36 -11.84 27.58
N GLU A 620 29.24 -12.55 27.76
CA GLU A 620 28.99 -13.46 28.88
C GLU A 620 29.07 -12.77 30.27
N GLU A 621 28.63 -11.50 30.34
CA GLU A 621 28.57 -10.68 31.56
C GLU A 621 27.10 -10.47 32.03
N PRO A 622 26.38 -11.52 32.48
CA PRO A 622 24.93 -11.47 32.70
C PRO A 622 24.50 -10.45 33.78
N GLN A 623 25.30 -10.25 34.83
CA GLN A 623 24.98 -9.27 35.87
C GLN A 623 25.04 -7.84 35.32
N ARG A 624 26.06 -7.51 34.53
CA ARG A 624 26.18 -6.18 33.89
C ARG A 624 25.10 -5.97 32.84
N ALA A 625 24.74 -7.01 32.09
CA ALA A 625 23.60 -6.93 31.18
C ALA A 625 22.30 -6.57 31.91
N LEU A 626 22.06 -7.19 33.06
CA LEU A 626 20.87 -6.93 33.88
C LEU A 626 20.85 -5.49 34.41
N GLU A 627 21.99 -4.96 34.85
CA GLU A 627 22.13 -3.55 35.26
C GLU A 627 21.80 -2.58 34.12
N TYR A 628 22.33 -2.84 32.93
CA TYR A 628 22.05 -2.04 31.75
C TYR A 628 20.59 -2.10 31.32
N TYR A 629 19.96 -3.29 31.31
CA TYR A 629 18.55 -3.41 30.97
C TYR A 629 17.62 -2.72 31.99
N ARG A 630 17.96 -2.76 33.28
CA ARG A 630 17.21 -2.01 34.32
C ARG A 630 17.32 -0.51 34.13
N THR A 631 18.52 -0.02 33.87
CA THR A 631 18.78 1.40 33.57
C THR A 631 18.05 1.84 32.30
N SER A 632 18.08 1.01 31.26
CA SER A 632 17.33 1.24 30.03
C SER A 632 15.82 1.35 30.30
N LEU A 633 15.26 0.42 31.09
CA LEU A 633 13.84 0.40 31.43
C LEU A 633 13.41 1.65 32.24
N SER A 634 14.26 2.15 33.15
CA SER A 634 13.95 3.39 33.87
C SER A 634 13.85 4.59 32.93
N PHE A 635 14.73 4.70 31.94
CA PHE A 635 14.67 5.75 30.93
C PHE A 635 13.42 5.66 30.05
N PHE A 636 12.98 4.45 29.66
CA PHE A 636 11.73 4.29 28.93
C PHE A 636 10.50 4.64 29.78
N ARG A 637 10.51 4.31 31.07
CA ARG A 637 9.44 4.69 32.01
C ARG A 637 9.39 6.21 32.24
N GLU A 638 10.56 6.88 32.32
CA GLU A 638 10.65 8.34 32.37
C GLU A 638 10.16 9.00 31.06
N HIS A 639 10.52 8.41 29.91
CA HIS A 639 9.98 8.85 28.62
C HIS A 639 8.46 8.77 28.58
N ALA A 640 7.87 7.71 29.12
CA ALA A 640 6.42 7.53 29.20
C ALA A 640 5.72 8.57 30.08
N ALA A 641 6.39 9.08 31.12
CA ALA A 641 5.82 10.11 32.00
C ALA A 641 5.77 11.50 31.33
N SER A 642 6.69 11.76 30.39
CA SER A 642 6.82 13.06 29.72
C SER A 642 6.30 13.08 28.27
N ARG A 643 6.19 11.92 27.63
CA ARG A 643 5.84 11.71 26.22
C ARG A 643 4.99 10.45 26.04
N ARG A 644 4.79 10.02 24.78
CA ARG A 644 4.12 8.76 24.46
C ARG A 644 4.96 7.59 24.99
N ARG A 645 4.29 6.68 25.70
CA ARG A 645 4.86 5.44 26.21
C ARG A 645 5.30 4.51 25.08
N ASP A 646 6.53 3.98 25.15
CA ASP A 646 7.09 3.03 24.17
C ASP A 646 6.94 1.59 24.68
N HIS A 647 5.69 1.12 24.67
CA HIS A 647 5.34 -0.22 25.16
C HIS A 647 6.15 -1.33 24.49
N ALA A 648 6.49 -1.20 23.20
CA ALA A 648 7.23 -2.23 22.48
C ALA A 648 8.66 -2.40 23.01
N ASN A 649 9.39 -1.31 23.28
CA ASN A 649 10.75 -1.40 23.81
C ASN A 649 10.76 -1.73 25.32
N GLU A 650 9.78 -1.26 26.10
CA GLU A 650 9.61 -1.73 27.49
C GLU A 650 9.41 -3.26 27.54
N GLY A 651 8.55 -3.81 26.68
CA GLY A 651 8.32 -5.25 26.57
C GLY A 651 9.59 -6.04 26.20
N LYS A 652 10.39 -5.54 25.25
CA LYS A 652 11.68 -6.16 24.87
C LYS A 652 12.66 -6.22 26.03
N LEU A 653 12.77 -5.14 26.81
CA LEU A 653 13.66 -5.07 27.95
C LEU A 653 13.25 -6.04 29.06
N LEU A 654 11.95 -6.16 29.32
CA LEU A 654 11.41 -7.11 30.28
C LEU A 654 11.70 -8.56 29.86
N VAL A 655 11.51 -8.90 28.58
CA VAL A 655 11.90 -10.21 28.02
C VAL A 655 13.40 -10.46 28.14
N ASN A 656 14.23 -9.46 27.82
CA ASN A 656 15.68 -9.58 27.92
C ASN A 656 16.11 -9.85 29.37
N GLN A 657 15.57 -9.12 30.36
CA GLN A 657 15.83 -9.35 31.77
C GLN A 657 15.37 -10.74 32.22
N ALA A 658 14.15 -11.14 31.84
CA ALA A 658 13.61 -12.47 32.15
C ALA A 658 14.50 -13.58 31.61
N ARG A 659 15.03 -13.44 30.40
CA ARG A 659 15.97 -14.40 29.80
C ARG A 659 17.23 -14.57 30.64
N VAL A 660 17.80 -13.50 31.19
CA VAL A 660 19.03 -13.56 32.01
C VAL A 660 18.79 -14.32 33.30
N ILE A 661 17.65 -14.09 33.96
CA ILE A 661 17.40 -14.61 35.31
C ILE A 661 16.58 -15.91 35.33
N ALA A 662 16.13 -16.42 34.17
CA ALA A 662 15.17 -17.53 34.09
C ALA A 662 15.65 -18.82 34.78
N GLU A 663 16.96 -19.10 34.75
CA GLU A 663 17.52 -20.32 35.36
C GLU A 663 17.66 -20.20 36.88
N GLU A 664 18.12 -19.04 37.37
CA GLU A 664 18.36 -18.81 38.81
C GLU A 664 17.11 -18.37 39.57
N HIS A 665 16.21 -17.64 38.91
CA HIS A 665 15.03 -16.99 39.49
C HIS A 665 13.79 -17.11 38.59
N PRO A 666 13.27 -18.34 38.37
CA PRO A 666 12.17 -18.59 37.43
C PRO A 666 10.87 -17.84 37.78
N ASP A 667 10.50 -17.74 39.05
CA ASP A 667 9.29 -17.02 39.47
C ASP A 667 9.39 -15.51 39.17
N GLN A 668 10.57 -14.91 39.33
CA GLN A 668 10.81 -13.51 38.97
C GLN A 668 10.79 -13.31 37.45
N ALA A 669 11.35 -14.27 36.69
CA ALA A 669 11.30 -14.26 35.23
C ALA A 669 9.85 -14.32 34.70
N VAL A 670 8.99 -15.13 35.34
CA VAL A 670 7.56 -15.19 35.01
C VAL A 670 6.89 -13.82 35.21
N GLY A 671 7.12 -13.16 36.36
CA GLY A 671 6.55 -11.82 36.61
C GLY A 671 6.97 -10.76 35.57
N LEU A 672 8.24 -10.79 35.14
CA LEU A 672 8.73 -9.91 34.06
C LEU A 672 8.08 -10.23 32.72
N LEU A 673 7.86 -11.50 32.39
CA LEU A 673 7.18 -11.91 31.17
C LEU A 673 5.70 -11.56 31.17
N GLU A 674 5.01 -11.61 32.31
CA GLU A 674 3.63 -11.14 32.42
C GLU A 674 3.51 -9.63 32.19
N GLU A 675 4.41 -8.82 32.76
CA GLU A 675 4.48 -7.39 32.44
C GLU A 675 4.80 -7.18 30.94
N ALA A 676 5.74 -7.95 30.37
CA ALA A 676 6.09 -7.85 28.96
C ALA A 676 4.89 -8.16 28.03
N LEU A 677 4.06 -9.15 28.40
CA LEU A 677 2.86 -9.51 27.66
C LEU A 677 1.87 -8.35 27.61
N GLU A 678 1.58 -7.72 28.74
CA GLU A 678 0.74 -6.52 28.82
C GLU A 678 1.25 -5.42 27.87
N ARG A 679 2.57 -5.25 27.80
CA ARG A 679 3.17 -4.21 26.94
C ARG A 679 3.06 -4.55 25.47
N PHE A 680 3.29 -5.80 25.07
CA PHE A 680 3.11 -6.18 23.66
C PHE A 680 1.64 -6.15 23.23
N VAL A 681 0.71 -6.54 24.10
CA VAL A 681 -0.73 -6.41 23.86
C VAL A 681 -1.12 -4.95 23.65
N THR A 682 -0.70 -4.06 24.56
CA THR A 682 -0.98 -2.62 24.44
C THR A 682 -0.34 -2.00 23.20
N ALA A 683 0.84 -2.49 22.79
CA ALA A 683 1.55 -2.06 21.59
C ALA A 683 1.05 -2.71 20.30
N ASP A 684 0.03 -3.56 20.36
CA ASP A 684 -0.50 -4.38 19.27
C ASP A 684 0.56 -5.27 18.57
N ARG A 685 1.57 -5.72 19.34
CA ARG A 685 2.70 -6.55 18.88
C ARG A 685 2.39 -8.03 19.04
N ALA A 686 1.46 -8.51 18.22
CA ALA A 686 0.86 -9.83 18.37
C ALA A 686 1.87 -10.99 18.30
N TYR A 687 2.82 -10.98 17.35
CA TYR A 687 3.84 -12.02 17.29
C TYR A 687 4.71 -12.09 18.55
N GLN A 688 5.12 -10.92 19.08
CA GLN A 688 5.91 -10.81 20.29
C GLN A 688 5.11 -11.25 21.52
N ALA A 689 3.82 -10.89 21.60
CA ALA A 689 2.91 -11.39 22.64
C ALA A 689 2.80 -12.93 22.61
N GLY A 690 2.66 -13.53 21.42
CA GLY A 690 2.65 -14.98 21.23
C GLY A 690 3.93 -15.65 21.71
N LYS A 691 5.10 -15.07 21.43
CA LYS A 691 6.39 -15.58 21.94
C LYS A 691 6.51 -15.51 23.46
N VAL A 692 5.98 -14.44 24.06
CA VAL A 692 5.96 -14.29 25.52
C VAL A 692 5.03 -15.32 26.16
N LEU A 693 3.84 -15.55 25.60
CA LEU A 693 2.91 -16.61 26.04
C LEU A 693 3.54 -18.01 25.90
N GLU A 694 4.24 -18.29 24.80
CA GLU A 694 4.97 -19.54 24.61
C GLU A 694 6.01 -19.74 25.72
N ARG A 695 6.80 -18.70 26.02
CA ARG A 695 7.83 -18.73 27.08
C ARG A 695 7.24 -18.80 28.49
N LEU A 696 6.12 -18.14 28.74
CA LEU A 696 5.36 -18.27 29.98
C LEU A 696 4.87 -19.70 30.19
N GLY A 697 4.49 -20.40 29.13
CA GLY A 697 4.15 -21.83 29.23
C GLY A 697 5.36 -22.72 29.50
N GLU A 698 6.58 -22.32 29.10
CA GLU A 698 7.81 -23.07 29.41
C GLU A 698 8.28 -22.89 30.86
N LEU A 699 8.05 -21.71 31.46
CA LEU A 699 8.56 -21.35 32.78
C LEU A 699 7.50 -21.36 33.89
N GLY A 700 6.22 -21.25 33.55
CA GLY A 700 5.15 -20.91 34.48
C GLY A 700 4.26 -22.08 34.91
N ARG A 701 3.28 -21.76 35.77
CA ARG A 701 2.17 -22.65 36.15
C ARG A 701 1.10 -22.61 35.06
N ASN A 702 0.40 -23.73 34.81
CA ASN A 702 -0.58 -23.91 33.74
C ASN A 702 -0.02 -23.80 32.29
N PRO A 703 0.99 -24.61 31.92
CA PRO A 703 1.65 -24.53 30.61
C PRO A 703 0.68 -24.68 29.43
N ARG A 704 -0.33 -25.55 29.55
CA ARG A 704 -1.33 -25.78 28.49
C ARG A 704 -2.19 -24.56 28.20
N GLU A 705 -2.56 -23.78 29.22
CA GLU A 705 -3.37 -22.57 29.04
C GLU A 705 -2.57 -21.51 28.27
N ARG A 706 -1.33 -21.24 28.71
CA ARG A 706 -0.43 -20.29 28.06
C ARG A 706 -0.05 -20.71 26.64
N TRP A 707 0.21 -21.99 26.40
CA TRP A 707 0.42 -22.52 25.05
C TRP A 707 -0.85 -22.47 24.19
N GLY A 708 -2.04 -22.67 24.77
CA GLY A 708 -3.31 -22.48 24.07
C GLY A 708 -3.50 -21.03 23.60
N GLN A 709 -3.26 -20.06 24.48
CA GLN A 709 -3.26 -18.63 24.15
C GLN A 709 -2.19 -18.29 23.10
N ALA A 710 -0.97 -18.82 23.24
CA ALA A 710 0.10 -18.62 22.26
C ALA A 710 -0.27 -19.18 20.88
N LEU A 711 -0.88 -20.37 20.84
CA LEU A 711 -1.37 -21.00 19.62
C LEU A 711 -2.45 -20.13 18.96
N GLU A 712 -3.43 -19.68 19.73
CA GLU A 712 -4.48 -18.78 19.23
C GLU A 712 -3.88 -17.50 18.64
N VAL A 713 -2.96 -16.84 19.37
CA VAL A 713 -2.27 -15.64 18.88
C VAL A 713 -1.50 -15.93 17.59
N PHE A 714 -0.72 -17.01 17.54
CA PHE A 714 0.04 -17.39 16.35
C PHE A 714 -0.85 -17.76 15.17
N GLU A 715 -2.03 -18.34 15.40
CA GLU A 715 -3.02 -18.61 14.34
C GLU A 715 -3.70 -17.33 13.85
N LEU A 716 -4.04 -16.40 14.76
CA LEU A 716 -4.62 -15.09 14.43
C LEU A 716 -3.67 -14.21 13.62
N VAL A 717 -2.36 -14.36 13.79
CA VAL A 717 -1.34 -13.71 12.97
C VAL A 717 -0.78 -14.61 11.87
N GLY A 718 -1.32 -15.81 11.65
CA GLY A 718 -0.85 -16.70 10.58
C GLY A 718 0.62 -17.14 10.69
N ALA A 719 1.24 -17.14 11.88
CA ALA A 719 2.59 -17.60 12.14
C ALA A 719 2.65 -19.14 12.18
N VAL A 720 2.41 -19.79 11.03
CA VAL A 720 2.23 -21.26 10.88
C VAL A 720 3.36 -22.07 11.52
N GLY A 721 4.61 -21.65 11.38
CA GLY A 721 5.75 -22.33 11.98
C GLY A 721 5.76 -22.28 13.50
N ALA A 722 5.37 -21.14 14.09
CA ALA A 722 5.26 -20.98 15.54
C ALA A 722 4.03 -21.72 16.08
N ALA A 723 2.88 -21.59 15.41
CA ALA A 723 1.67 -22.35 15.74
C ALA A 723 1.91 -23.86 15.72
N ARG A 724 2.62 -24.39 14.72
CA ARG A 724 2.99 -25.81 14.66
C ARG A 724 3.85 -26.22 15.85
N ARG A 725 4.91 -25.46 16.19
CA ARG A 725 5.76 -25.76 17.36
C ARG A 725 4.97 -25.76 18.66
N VAL A 726 4.07 -24.79 18.86
CA VAL A 726 3.24 -24.73 20.07
C VAL A 726 2.22 -25.89 20.11
N ARG A 727 1.69 -26.31 18.97
CA ARG A 727 0.82 -27.49 18.86
C ARG A 727 1.55 -28.78 19.23
N GLU A 728 2.80 -28.94 18.78
CA GLU A 728 3.67 -30.07 19.16
C GLU A 728 3.90 -30.11 20.69
N LYS A 729 4.07 -28.94 21.34
CA LYS A 729 4.15 -28.82 22.81
C LYS A 729 2.85 -29.20 23.51
N LEU A 730 1.69 -28.76 22.99
CA LEU A 730 0.36 -29.10 23.53
C LEU A 730 0.05 -30.60 23.43
N ASP A 731 0.47 -31.23 22.34
CA ASP A 731 0.29 -32.66 22.05
C ASP A 731 1.28 -33.57 22.81
N GLY A 732 2.25 -33.00 23.54
CA GLY A 732 3.26 -33.74 24.31
C GLY A 732 4.33 -34.43 23.45
N ARG A 733 4.61 -33.90 22.25
CA ARG A 733 5.57 -34.47 21.28
C ARG A 733 6.92 -33.72 21.23
N ALA A 734 7.25 -32.96 22.26
CA ALA A 734 8.45 -32.12 22.32
C ALA A 734 9.61 -32.78 23.07
#